data_AF-A0A1X7F2E4-F1
#
_entry.id   AF-A0A1X7F2E4-F1
#
_cell.length_a   1.000
_cell.length_b   1.000
_cell.length_c   1.000
_cell.angle_alpha   90.00
_cell.angle_beta   90.00
_cell.angle_gamma   90.00
#
_symmetry.space_group_name_H-M   'P 1'
#
loop_
_entity.id
_entity.type
_entity.pdbx_description
1 polymer ?
#
loop_
_entity_poly.entity_id
_entity_poly.type
_entity_poly.pdbx_seq_one_letter_code
_entity_poly.pdbx_strand_id
1 'polypeptide(L)'
;MAYSWVPLFKEITDWISGYSDRQEELVTILRDIGIENINDKDSLGKTISLSEIDPFSFFAAILRFGYSKRKNFLGALINSQGFINTIPEDFDGVPNAMRMNAMLFPFVDKRENWMISSLWAAFNAAKKGALTEDQFTRALNVPQNGMAKMTQALFWAFPEKYFPVDKQTRPWLEDNRYSVPNDFISYQALLRDLKQNDDRPFYELSYIAWEEMQDETDEEDEGIDLNYDALEEFDVFNPESVLELNQILCGPPGTGKTFATAAIAVKIADNDWYSEKYNELAWSDFFEAVKERYDELVEQNRVVFTTFHQSFAYEDFIEGIRATTESGKEGLSYEVMDGVFYKICNSAEAKVIYQSEDEIDLEGRQIWKMSLGNTLFDEDVYYQECLENNYVLLGYGRDIDFAACKSRHAVQAKLESHINDKISANDYETTSVNIFVNSVQKGDLIVVSDGNYKFRAIAEVMEDYKLLETDERVGYQQKRGVKWLRIYEPSLPKEQLFKKSLSQQSIYELRPHSIDLEKLAILLAPQIDSEQEDLPYVVIIDEINRGNISRIFGELITLLEPDKRKGAENALSTMLPYSKRIFSVPDNVFILGTMNSADRSLAQMDLALRRRFNFIEMAPIPELLDEIYVHGVSISELLDIINQRIEALLGREYMIGHSYFITLKDSDVDELESALAGIFKHKIIPLLQEYFFDDWERIRWVLNDQNKESDACFVTRGGQESLLTLFGAEISKQLSDRRYRINDGAFNNPEAYRGILGAGEDE
;
A
#
# COMPACT_ATOMS: atom_id res chain seq x y z
N MET A 1 -8.85 -36.61 3.04
CA MET A 1 -9.48 -37.57 2.09
C MET A 1 -9.48 -36.92 0.72
N ALA A 2 -9.33 -37.64 -0.40
CA ALA A 2 -9.53 -37.02 -1.72
C ALA A 2 -11.01 -36.63 -1.90
N TYR A 3 -11.28 -35.53 -2.61
CA TYR A 3 -12.60 -35.04 -3.04
C TYR A 3 -13.49 -34.44 -1.95
N SER A 4 -12.95 -34.02 -0.81
CA SER A 4 -13.72 -33.43 0.30
C SER A 4 -14.41 -32.11 -0.07
N TRP A 5 -14.01 -31.46 -1.15
CA TRP A 5 -14.62 -30.24 -1.67
C TRP A 5 -15.97 -30.45 -2.39
N VAL A 6 -16.21 -31.66 -2.93
CA VAL A 6 -17.38 -31.95 -3.78
C VAL A 6 -18.72 -31.74 -3.07
N PRO A 7 -18.94 -32.22 -1.83
CA PRO A 7 -20.20 -32.00 -1.10
C PRO A 7 -20.52 -30.52 -0.88
N LEU A 8 -19.51 -29.72 -0.51
CA LEU A 8 -19.67 -28.29 -0.28
C LEU A 8 -19.99 -27.54 -1.59
N PHE A 9 -19.30 -27.85 -2.69
CA PHE A 9 -19.53 -27.19 -3.98
C PHE A 9 -20.94 -27.48 -4.52
N LYS A 10 -21.45 -28.68 -4.27
CA LYS A 10 -22.85 -29.05 -4.56
C LYS A 10 -23.84 -28.23 -3.73
N GLU A 11 -23.58 -28.06 -2.44
CA GLU A 11 -24.39 -27.22 -1.55
C GLU A 11 -24.39 -25.75 -2.00
N ILE A 12 -23.22 -25.19 -2.33
CA ILE A 12 -23.09 -23.82 -2.87
C ILE A 12 -23.87 -23.68 -4.18
N THR A 13 -23.77 -24.67 -5.07
CA THR A 13 -24.49 -24.69 -6.36
C THR A 13 -26.01 -24.72 -6.17
N ASP A 14 -26.49 -25.45 -5.16
CA ASP A 14 -27.91 -25.48 -4.84
C ASP A 14 -28.39 -24.16 -4.27
N TRP A 15 -27.63 -23.60 -3.32
CA TRP A 15 -27.90 -22.30 -2.71
C TRP A 15 -27.90 -21.15 -3.73
N ILE A 16 -26.86 -21.02 -4.55
CA ILE A 16 -26.67 -19.89 -5.47
C ILE A 16 -27.75 -19.84 -6.55
N SER A 17 -28.39 -20.97 -6.88
CA SER A 17 -29.45 -21.03 -7.90
C SER A 17 -30.68 -20.17 -7.58
N GLY A 18 -30.86 -19.76 -6.32
CA GLY A 18 -31.94 -18.88 -5.87
C GLY A 18 -31.64 -17.37 -5.94
N TYR A 19 -30.52 -16.96 -6.54
CA TYR A 19 -30.02 -15.58 -6.53
C TYR A 19 -30.05 -14.88 -7.90
N SER A 20 -30.70 -15.45 -8.92
CA SER A 20 -30.74 -14.84 -10.27
C SER A 20 -31.27 -13.41 -10.29
N ASP A 21 -32.21 -13.10 -9.41
CA ASP A 21 -32.87 -11.79 -9.27
C ASP A 21 -32.31 -10.96 -8.10
N ARG A 22 -31.29 -11.48 -7.39
CA ARG A 22 -30.70 -10.89 -6.16
C ARG A 22 -29.17 -10.92 -6.21
N GLN A 23 -28.61 -10.58 -7.36
CA GLN A 23 -27.16 -10.69 -7.63
C GLN A 23 -26.32 -9.76 -6.75
N GLU A 24 -26.85 -8.59 -6.39
CA GLU A 24 -26.19 -7.65 -5.48
C GLU A 24 -25.98 -8.23 -4.07
N GLU A 25 -26.89 -9.11 -3.61
CA GLU A 25 -26.71 -9.85 -2.37
C GLU A 25 -25.50 -10.79 -2.45
N LEU A 26 -25.29 -11.46 -3.59
CA LEU A 26 -24.11 -12.32 -3.79
C LEU A 26 -22.80 -11.52 -3.76
N VAL A 27 -22.78 -10.32 -4.36
CA VAL A 27 -21.60 -9.44 -4.30
C VAL A 27 -21.33 -9.00 -2.86
N THR A 28 -22.39 -8.68 -2.11
CA THR A 28 -22.27 -8.31 -0.69
C THR A 28 -21.72 -9.47 0.14
N ILE A 29 -22.24 -10.69 -0.07
CA ILE A 29 -21.74 -11.89 0.60
C ILE A 29 -20.25 -12.13 0.29
N LEU A 30 -19.80 -11.95 -0.96
CA LEU A 30 -18.38 -12.09 -1.29
C LEU A 30 -17.50 -11.08 -0.52
N ARG A 31 -17.99 -9.86 -0.30
CA ARG A 31 -17.28 -8.86 0.52
C ARG A 31 -17.29 -9.23 1.99
N ASP A 32 -18.42 -9.65 2.52
CA ASP A 32 -18.59 -10.03 3.93
C ASP A 32 -17.70 -11.21 4.32
N ILE A 33 -17.40 -12.12 3.38
CA ILE A 33 -16.47 -13.22 3.61
C ILE A 33 -14.99 -12.82 3.41
N GLY A 34 -14.69 -11.56 3.10
CA GLY A 34 -13.32 -11.01 2.99
C GLY A 34 -12.79 -10.84 1.56
N ILE A 35 -13.63 -10.94 0.53
CA ILE A 35 -13.21 -10.70 -0.87
C ILE A 35 -13.57 -9.27 -1.28
N GLU A 36 -12.76 -8.31 -0.84
CA GLU A 36 -13.03 -6.87 -0.99
C GLU A 36 -12.72 -6.31 -2.39
N ASN A 37 -11.75 -6.90 -3.09
CA ASN A 37 -11.31 -6.49 -4.42
C ASN A 37 -12.19 -7.07 -5.55
N ILE A 38 -13.50 -6.84 -5.47
CA ILE A 38 -14.47 -7.15 -6.53
C ILE A 38 -15.12 -5.85 -6.98
N ASN A 39 -14.49 -5.26 -8.00
CA ASN A 39 -14.85 -3.96 -8.53
C ASN A 39 -15.19 -4.04 -10.02
N ASP A 40 -15.98 -3.06 -10.45
CA ASP A 40 -16.36 -2.84 -11.84
C ASP A 40 -15.74 -1.53 -12.36
N LYS A 41 -15.81 -1.26 -13.66
CA LYS A 41 -15.32 0.00 -14.25
C LYS A 41 -16.38 0.68 -15.09
N ASP A 42 -16.64 1.95 -14.79
CA ASP A 42 -17.54 2.78 -15.58
C ASP A 42 -16.90 3.22 -16.92
N SER A 43 -17.70 3.89 -17.76
CA SER A 43 -17.26 4.37 -19.08
C SER A 43 -16.17 5.44 -19.05
N LEU A 44 -15.83 5.97 -17.87
CA LEU A 44 -14.72 6.90 -17.65
C LEU A 44 -13.47 6.18 -17.10
N GLY A 45 -13.52 4.85 -16.97
CA GLY A 45 -12.44 4.03 -16.40
C GLY A 45 -12.34 4.12 -14.88
N LYS A 46 -13.34 4.72 -14.21
CA LYS A 46 -13.36 4.81 -12.75
C LYS A 46 -13.83 3.51 -12.14
N THR A 47 -13.12 3.06 -11.12
CA THR A 47 -13.50 1.91 -10.29
C THR A 47 -14.81 2.19 -9.56
N ILE A 48 -15.79 1.32 -9.75
CA ILE A 48 -17.08 1.35 -9.06
C ILE A 48 -17.36 0.00 -8.39
N SER A 49 -18.33 -0.05 -7.47
CA SER A 49 -18.78 -1.30 -6.88
C SER A 49 -19.42 -2.20 -7.94
N LEU A 50 -19.05 -3.48 -7.97
CA LEU A 50 -19.82 -4.49 -8.70
C LEU A 50 -21.24 -4.57 -8.13
N SER A 51 -22.24 -4.71 -9.00
CA SER A 51 -23.67 -4.80 -8.63
C SER A 51 -24.36 -6.04 -9.21
N GLU A 52 -23.74 -6.72 -10.16
CA GLU A 52 -24.28 -7.87 -10.88
C GLU A 52 -23.21 -8.96 -10.95
N ILE A 53 -23.61 -10.22 -10.79
CA ILE A 53 -22.72 -11.38 -10.84
C ILE A 53 -23.49 -12.63 -11.25
N ASP A 54 -22.82 -13.55 -11.93
CA ASP A 54 -23.35 -14.88 -12.26
C ASP A 54 -22.73 -15.98 -11.36
N PRO A 55 -23.33 -17.19 -11.31
CA PRO A 55 -22.85 -18.25 -10.42
C PRO A 55 -21.43 -18.72 -10.72
N PHE A 56 -21.02 -18.75 -11.99
CA PHE A 56 -19.68 -19.18 -12.35
C PHE A 56 -18.64 -18.17 -11.90
N SER A 57 -18.91 -16.87 -12.07
CA SER A 57 -18.04 -15.80 -11.57
C SER A 57 -17.97 -15.78 -10.04
N PHE A 58 -19.03 -16.20 -9.33
CA PHE A 58 -19.00 -16.37 -7.87
C PHE A 58 -18.02 -17.46 -7.44
N PHE A 59 -18.06 -18.64 -8.08
CA PHE A 59 -17.07 -19.69 -7.85
C PHE A 59 -15.65 -19.21 -8.20
N ALA A 60 -15.49 -18.55 -9.35
CA ALA A 60 -14.21 -18.02 -9.79
C ALA A 60 -13.62 -16.98 -8.81
N ALA A 61 -14.46 -16.14 -8.21
CA ALA A 61 -14.03 -15.14 -7.23
C ALA A 61 -13.36 -15.75 -6.00
N ILE A 62 -13.80 -16.96 -5.60
CA ILE A 62 -13.21 -17.72 -4.50
C ILE A 62 -11.99 -18.51 -5.00
N LEU A 63 -12.13 -19.20 -6.14
CA LEU A 63 -11.14 -20.12 -6.70
C LEU A 63 -9.93 -19.42 -7.36
N ARG A 64 -9.89 -18.10 -7.41
CA ARG A 64 -8.71 -17.37 -7.90
C ARG A 64 -7.57 -17.26 -6.89
N PHE A 65 -7.85 -17.53 -5.61
CA PHE A 65 -6.86 -17.39 -4.53
C PHE A 65 -6.14 -18.71 -4.23
N GLY A 66 -5.03 -18.70 -3.49
CA GLY A 66 -4.35 -19.93 -3.07
C GLY A 66 -5.12 -20.74 -2.02
N TYR A 67 -4.65 -21.96 -1.74
CA TYR A 67 -5.30 -22.95 -0.87
C TYR A 67 -5.75 -22.35 0.48
N SER A 68 -4.86 -21.66 1.20
CA SER A 68 -5.15 -21.09 2.53
C SER A 68 -6.26 -20.02 2.49
N LYS A 69 -6.18 -19.08 1.54
CA LYS A 69 -7.18 -18.02 1.38
C LYS A 69 -8.54 -18.61 0.94
N ARG A 70 -8.58 -19.59 0.03
CA ARG A 70 -9.81 -20.33 -0.35
C ARG A 70 -10.49 -20.96 0.86
N LYS A 71 -9.71 -21.64 1.71
CA LYS A 71 -10.20 -22.31 2.90
C LYS A 71 -10.86 -21.32 3.87
N ASN A 72 -10.23 -20.16 4.07
CA ASN A 72 -10.77 -19.09 4.90
C ASN A 72 -12.09 -18.53 4.34
N PHE A 73 -12.16 -18.22 3.05
CA PHE A 73 -13.37 -17.72 2.40
C PHE A 73 -14.52 -18.73 2.44
N LEU A 74 -14.24 -20.00 2.16
CA LEU A 74 -15.24 -21.06 2.24
C LEU A 74 -15.71 -21.29 3.69
N GLY A 75 -14.81 -21.20 4.68
CA GLY A 75 -15.18 -21.24 6.10
C GLY A 75 -16.08 -20.09 6.52
N ALA A 76 -15.76 -18.86 6.10
CA ALA A 76 -16.59 -17.68 6.33
C ALA A 76 -17.95 -17.78 5.61
N LEU A 77 -17.98 -18.35 4.40
CA LEU A 77 -19.22 -18.60 3.66
C LEU A 77 -20.10 -19.64 4.36
N ILE A 78 -19.52 -20.75 4.85
CA ILE A 78 -20.24 -21.77 5.62
C ILE A 78 -20.86 -21.16 6.87
N ASN A 79 -20.09 -20.36 7.62
CA ASN A 79 -20.56 -19.70 8.84
C ASN A 79 -21.65 -18.66 8.57
N SER A 80 -21.50 -17.84 7.52
CA SER A 80 -22.44 -16.76 7.21
C SER A 80 -23.76 -17.27 6.61
N GLN A 81 -23.71 -18.32 5.77
CA GLN A 81 -24.89 -18.84 5.07
C GLN A 81 -25.51 -20.07 5.78
N GLY A 82 -24.87 -20.60 6.82
CA GLY A 82 -25.37 -21.73 7.60
C GLY A 82 -25.34 -23.05 6.84
N PHE A 83 -24.30 -23.29 6.04
CA PHE A 83 -24.11 -24.53 5.31
C PHE A 83 -23.82 -25.71 6.26
N ILE A 84 -24.25 -26.90 5.84
CA ILE A 84 -24.16 -28.14 6.63
C ILE A 84 -22.82 -28.83 6.40
N ASN A 85 -22.24 -28.72 5.20
CA ASN A 85 -20.94 -29.31 4.91
C ASN A 85 -19.79 -28.51 5.55
N THR A 86 -18.72 -29.21 5.90
CA THR A 86 -17.53 -28.63 6.51
C THR A 86 -16.55 -28.09 5.47
N ILE A 87 -15.57 -27.32 5.96
CA ILE A 87 -14.46 -26.82 5.15
C ILE A 87 -13.71 -28.02 4.51
N PRO A 88 -13.40 -27.98 3.20
CA PRO A 88 -12.66 -29.05 2.53
C PRO A 88 -11.24 -29.21 3.10
N GLU A 89 -10.77 -30.46 3.13
CA GLU A 89 -9.39 -30.83 3.46
C GLU A 89 -8.47 -30.80 2.22
N ASP A 90 -9.02 -30.90 1.01
CA ASP A 90 -8.30 -30.96 -0.27
C ASP A 90 -9.02 -30.14 -1.36
N PHE A 91 -8.25 -29.72 -2.37
CA PHE A 91 -8.73 -29.14 -3.62
C PHE A 91 -8.06 -29.77 -4.85
N ASP A 92 -7.51 -30.96 -4.67
CA ASP A 92 -6.74 -31.65 -5.70
C ASP A 92 -7.68 -32.01 -6.88
N GLY A 93 -7.22 -31.80 -8.10
CA GLY A 93 -8.05 -31.96 -9.30
C GLY A 93 -9.14 -30.87 -9.49
N VAL A 94 -9.15 -29.79 -8.70
CA VAL A 94 -10.00 -28.62 -8.92
C VAL A 94 -9.25 -27.57 -9.75
N PRO A 95 -9.77 -27.16 -10.93
CA PRO A 95 -9.16 -26.10 -11.72
C PRO A 95 -9.11 -24.77 -10.98
N ASN A 96 -7.97 -24.09 -11.06
CA ASN A 96 -7.80 -22.72 -10.57
C ASN A 96 -8.53 -21.73 -11.49
N ALA A 97 -9.13 -20.69 -10.89
CA ALA A 97 -9.59 -19.55 -11.67
C ALA A 97 -8.45 -18.55 -11.88
N MET A 98 -8.43 -17.87 -13.03
CA MET A 98 -7.41 -16.86 -13.33
C MET A 98 -7.44 -15.71 -12.30
N ARG A 99 -6.28 -15.38 -11.70
CA ARG A 99 -6.15 -14.34 -10.66
C ARG A 99 -6.66 -12.97 -11.11
N MET A 100 -6.21 -12.53 -12.29
CA MET A 100 -6.48 -11.20 -12.85
C MET A 100 -7.76 -11.13 -13.70
N ASN A 101 -8.33 -12.28 -14.07
CA ASN A 101 -9.46 -12.38 -14.99
C ASN A 101 -10.51 -13.42 -14.52
N ALA A 102 -10.85 -13.37 -13.22
CA ALA A 102 -11.77 -14.33 -12.62
C ALA A 102 -13.22 -14.19 -13.10
N MET A 103 -13.67 -12.98 -13.47
CA MET A 103 -15.04 -12.76 -13.94
C MET A 103 -15.23 -13.39 -15.33
N LEU A 104 -16.39 -14.02 -15.56
CA LEU A 104 -16.78 -14.58 -16.86
C LEU A 104 -17.49 -13.55 -17.75
N PHE A 105 -17.44 -12.28 -17.37
CA PHE A 105 -18.07 -11.17 -18.07
C PHE A 105 -17.20 -9.90 -17.96
N PRO A 106 -17.29 -8.99 -18.95
CA PRO A 106 -16.51 -7.76 -18.95
C PRO A 106 -17.05 -6.71 -17.95
N PHE A 107 -16.25 -5.67 -17.71
CA PHE A 107 -16.66 -4.48 -16.97
C PHE A 107 -17.89 -3.81 -17.58
N VAL A 108 -18.64 -3.05 -16.77
CA VAL A 108 -19.92 -2.45 -17.12
C VAL A 108 -19.85 -1.50 -18.32
N ASP A 109 -18.70 -0.88 -18.59
CA ASP A 109 -18.46 -0.05 -19.78
C ASP A 109 -18.58 -0.83 -21.10
N LYS A 110 -18.31 -2.14 -21.06
CA LYS A 110 -18.35 -3.07 -22.20
C LYS A 110 -19.40 -4.18 -22.04
N ARG A 111 -20.14 -4.18 -20.94
CA ARG A 111 -21.11 -5.24 -20.60
C ARG A 111 -22.48 -4.95 -21.19
N GLU A 112 -23.00 -5.92 -21.95
CA GLU A 112 -24.38 -5.90 -22.44
C GLU A 112 -25.27 -6.80 -21.58
N ASN A 113 -26.56 -6.44 -21.44
CA ASN A 113 -27.53 -7.14 -20.58
C ASN A 113 -27.66 -8.65 -20.86
N TRP A 114 -27.37 -9.08 -22.09
CA TRP A 114 -27.47 -10.49 -22.45
C TRP A 114 -26.32 -11.33 -21.89
N MET A 115 -25.19 -10.74 -21.49
CA MET A 115 -23.98 -11.47 -21.13
C MET A 115 -24.15 -12.25 -19.83
N ILE A 116 -24.44 -11.56 -18.71
CA ILE A 116 -24.68 -12.19 -17.40
C ILE A 116 -25.92 -13.10 -17.46
N SER A 117 -26.99 -12.68 -18.15
CA SER A 117 -28.19 -13.51 -18.28
C SER A 117 -27.96 -14.79 -19.10
N SER A 118 -27.00 -14.81 -20.03
CA SER A 118 -26.60 -16.02 -20.75
C SER A 118 -25.83 -16.99 -19.86
N LEU A 119 -24.97 -16.49 -18.97
CA LEU A 119 -24.26 -17.30 -17.97
C LEU A 119 -25.24 -17.94 -16.98
N TRP A 120 -26.22 -17.17 -16.49
CA TRP A 120 -27.32 -17.70 -15.67
C TRP A 120 -28.17 -18.74 -16.42
N ALA A 121 -28.46 -18.52 -17.70
CA ALA A 121 -29.22 -19.48 -18.51
C ALA A 121 -28.45 -20.80 -18.68
N ALA A 122 -27.14 -20.73 -18.94
CA ALA A 122 -26.28 -21.90 -19.04
C ALA A 122 -26.17 -22.66 -17.71
N PHE A 123 -25.93 -21.96 -16.59
CA PHE A 123 -25.89 -22.55 -15.26
C PHE A 123 -27.19 -23.30 -14.91
N ASN A 124 -28.35 -22.66 -15.13
CA ASN A 124 -29.64 -23.27 -14.83
C ASN A 124 -29.97 -24.47 -15.73
N ALA A 125 -29.55 -24.44 -16.99
CA ALA A 125 -29.73 -25.56 -17.91
C ALA A 125 -28.78 -26.73 -17.57
N ALA A 126 -27.53 -26.44 -17.20
CA ALA A 126 -26.56 -27.42 -16.73
C ALA A 126 -27.01 -28.11 -15.44
N LYS A 127 -27.56 -27.36 -14.48
CA LYS A 127 -28.18 -27.90 -13.25
C LYS A 127 -29.25 -28.94 -13.57
N LYS A 128 -30.09 -28.67 -14.57
CA LYS A 128 -31.16 -29.57 -15.04
C LYS A 128 -30.66 -30.72 -15.93
N GLY A 129 -29.38 -30.75 -16.30
CA GLY A 129 -28.83 -31.71 -17.26
C GLY A 129 -29.38 -31.52 -18.68
N ALA A 130 -29.81 -30.30 -19.03
CA ALA A 130 -30.48 -29.96 -20.28
C ALA A 130 -29.80 -28.80 -21.02
N LEU A 131 -28.49 -28.61 -20.79
CA LEU A 131 -27.69 -27.57 -21.45
C LEU A 131 -27.65 -27.82 -22.96
N THR A 132 -28.13 -26.86 -23.75
CA THR A 132 -28.13 -26.93 -25.22
C THR A 132 -26.89 -26.28 -25.82
N GLU A 133 -26.61 -26.59 -27.09
CA GLU A 133 -25.54 -25.97 -27.86
C GLU A 133 -25.68 -24.46 -27.95
N ASP A 134 -26.89 -23.96 -28.19
CA ASP A 134 -27.17 -22.51 -28.26
C ASP A 134 -26.86 -21.82 -26.93
N GLN A 135 -27.27 -22.40 -25.80
CA GLN A 135 -27.00 -21.85 -24.47
C GLN A 135 -25.51 -21.86 -24.13
N PHE A 136 -24.82 -22.96 -24.42
CA PHE A 136 -23.38 -23.06 -24.21
C PHE A 136 -22.62 -22.07 -25.10
N THR A 137 -22.92 -22.04 -26.39
CA THR A 137 -22.27 -21.15 -27.37
C THR A 137 -22.51 -19.69 -27.02
N ARG A 138 -23.71 -19.34 -26.54
CA ARG A 138 -24.01 -17.98 -26.10
C ARG A 138 -23.22 -17.57 -24.85
N ALA A 139 -23.02 -18.48 -23.89
CA ALA A 139 -22.17 -18.24 -22.72
C ALA A 139 -20.67 -18.17 -23.09
N LEU A 140 -20.23 -19.03 -24.01
CA LEU A 140 -18.87 -19.05 -24.56
C LEU A 140 -18.54 -17.75 -25.30
N ASN A 141 -19.51 -17.15 -26.01
CA ASN A 141 -19.34 -15.90 -26.76
C ASN A 141 -19.39 -14.64 -25.89
N VAL A 142 -19.60 -14.75 -24.57
CA VAL A 142 -19.39 -13.60 -23.69
C VAL A 142 -17.89 -13.23 -23.74
N PRO A 143 -17.52 -11.95 -23.95
CA PRO A 143 -16.12 -11.55 -24.02
C PRO A 143 -15.36 -12.02 -22.79
N GLN A 144 -14.11 -12.48 -22.98
CA GLN A 144 -13.22 -13.08 -21.96
C GLN A 144 -13.50 -14.55 -21.62
N ASN A 145 -14.48 -15.18 -22.27
CA ASN A 145 -14.71 -16.62 -22.16
C ASN A 145 -14.09 -17.39 -23.34
N GLY A 146 -13.62 -18.59 -23.04
CA GLY A 146 -13.10 -19.57 -23.99
C GLY A 146 -13.46 -20.98 -23.51
N MET A 147 -13.16 -22.00 -24.32
CA MET A 147 -13.55 -23.39 -24.03
C MET A 147 -13.04 -23.87 -22.67
N ALA A 148 -11.78 -23.58 -22.34
CA ALA A 148 -11.19 -23.95 -21.05
C ALA A 148 -11.97 -23.32 -19.88
N LYS A 149 -12.10 -21.99 -19.88
CA LYS A 149 -12.82 -21.25 -18.84
C LYS A 149 -14.28 -21.70 -18.67
N MET A 150 -14.97 -21.99 -19.78
CA MET A 150 -16.36 -22.47 -19.73
C MET A 150 -16.49 -23.91 -19.20
N THR A 151 -15.57 -24.80 -19.55
CA THR A 151 -15.59 -26.19 -19.04
C THR A 151 -15.20 -26.26 -17.57
N GLN A 152 -14.23 -25.44 -17.12
CA GLN A 152 -13.89 -25.24 -15.72
C GLN A 152 -15.09 -24.71 -14.92
N ALA A 153 -15.75 -23.67 -15.41
CA ALA A 153 -16.93 -23.09 -14.78
C ALA A 153 -18.07 -24.12 -14.59
N LEU A 154 -18.34 -24.92 -15.62
CA LEU A 154 -19.29 -26.03 -15.52
C LEU A 154 -18.83 -27.12 -14.55
N PHE A 155 -17.53 -27.41 -14.50
CA PHE A 155 -16.96 -28.39 -13.60
C PHE A 155 -17.08 -27.97 -12.13
N TRP A 156 -16.75 -26.72 -11.79
CA TRP A 156 -16.87 -26.21 -10.41
C TRP A 156 -18.30 -26.36 -9.88
N ALA A 157 -19.30 -25.99 -10.68
CA ALA A 157 -20.69 -26.07 -10.28
C ALA A 157 -21.26 -27.51 -10.34
N PHE A 158 -20.80 -28.32 -11.30
CA PHE A 158 -21.40 -29.62 -11.61
C PHE A 158 -20.33 -30.70 -11.88
N PRO A 159 -19.47 -31.00 -10.89
CA PRO A 159 -18.31 -31.87 -11.06
C PRO A 159 -18.65 -33.34 -11.31
N GLU A 160 -19.91 -33.75 -11.09
CA GLU A 160 -20.42 -35.07 -11.43
C GLU A 160 -20.80 -35.20 -12.93
N LYS A 161 -21.06 -34.08 -13.61
CA LYS A 161 -21.70 -34.04 -14.94
C LYS A 161 -20.81 -33.52 -16.06
N TYR A 162 -19.81 -32.73 -15.73
CA TYR A 162 -18.92 -32.07 -16.67
C TYR A 162 -17.48 -32.36 -16.28
N PHE A 163 -16.57 -32.31 -17.24
CA PHE A 163 -15.13 -32.54 -17.07
C PHE A 163 -14.39 -31.27 -17.49
N PRO A 164 -13.42 -30.76 -16.74
CA PRO A 164 -12.71 -29.57 -17.15
C PRO A 164 -11.78 -29.92 -18.32
N VAL A 165 -11.64 -29.01 -19.28
CA VAL A 165 -10.66 -29.15 -20.38
C VAL A 165 -9.75 -27.94 -20.32
N ASP A 166 -8.72 -28.03 -19.51
CA ASP A 166 -7.80 -26.95 -19.18
C ASP A 166 -6.33 -27.38 -19.29
N LYS A 167 -5.41 -26.52 -18.87
CA LYS A 167 -3.96 -26.78 -18.95
C LYS A 167 -3.57 -28.10 -18.27
N GLN A 168 -4.27 -28.46 -17.19
CA GLN A 168 -3.94 -29.65 -16.39
C GLN A 168 -4.54 -30.93 -16.99
N THR A 169 -5.80 -30.89 -17.41
CA THR A 169 -6.52 -32.09 -17.89
C THR A 169 -6.32 -32.36 -19.37
N ARG A 170 -5.95 -31.34 -20.16
CA ARG A 170 -5.77 -31.48 -21.61
C ARG A 170 -4.61 -32.41 -21.98
N PRO A 171 -3.40 -32.32 -21.41
CA PRO A 171 -2.31 -33.27 -21.70
C PRO A 171 -2.74 -34.71 -21.41
N TRP A 172 -3.38 -34.94 -20.26
CA TRP A 172 -3.92 -36.24 -19.89
C TRP A 172 -4.93 -36.79 -20.90
N LEU A 173 -5.81 -35.94 -21.47
CA LEU A 173 -6.71 -36.34 -22.55
C LEU A 173 -5.96 -36.75 -23.81
N GLU A 174 -4.94 -35.99 -24.19
CA GLU A 174 -4.13 -36.23 -25.40
C GLU A 174 -3.33 -37.55 -25.27
N ASP A 175 -2.71 -37.80 -24.11
CA ASP A 175 -1.99 -39.04 -23.80
C ASP A 175 -2.89 -40.27 -23.81
N ASN A 176 -4.10 -40.12 -23.28
CA ASN A 176 -5.13 -41.17 -23.31
C ASN A 176 -5.90 -41.22 -24.65
N ARG A 177 -5.44 -40.47 -25.67
CA ARG A 177 -5.95 -40.45 -27.05
C ARG A 177 -7.41 -40.02 -27.19
N TYR A 178 -7.90 -39.22 -26.25
CA TYR A 178 -9.16 -38.51 -26.40
C TYR A 178 -9.00 -37.29 -27.32
N SER A 179 -10.08 -36.93 -28.01
CA SER A 179 -10.08 -35.73 -28.85
C SER A 179 -10.37 -34.49 -28.01
N VAL A 180 -9.52 -33.47 -28.11
CA VAL A 180 -9.71 -32.19 -27.41
C VAL A 180 -10.83 -31.38 -28.09
N PRO A 181 -11.88 -30.99 -27.34
CA PRO A 181 -13.05 -30.34 -27.91
C PRO A 181 -12.82 -28.85 -28.16
N ASN A 182 -13.33 -28.36 -29.29
CA ASN A 182 -13.28 -26.95 -29.67
C ASN A 182 -14.66 -26.28 -29.70
N ASP A 183 -15.73 -27.06 -29.54
CA ASP A 183 -17.12 -26.61 -29.51
C ASP A 183 -17.96 -27.49 -28.57
N PHE A 184 -19.23 -27.15 -28.38
CA PHE A 184 -20.09 -27.90 -27.46
C PHE A 184 -20.40 -29.33 -27.94
N ILE A 185 -20.49 -29.55 -29.26
CA ILE A 185 -20.82 -30.87 -29.82
C ILE A 185 -19.67 -31.85 -29.55
N SER A 186 -18.44 -31.42 -29.85
CA SER A 186 -17.22 -32.16 -29.57
C SER A 186 -17.00 -32.34 -28.06
N TYR A 187 -17.34 -31.35 -27.24
CA TYR A 187 -17.29 -31.48 -25.78
C TYR A 187 -18.28 -32.52 -25.25
N GLN A 188 -19.52 -32.54 -25.76
CA GLN A 188 -20.48 -33.59 -25.41
C GLN A 188 -20.03 -34.99 -25.87
N ALA A 189 -19.35 -35.08 -27.02
CA ALA A 189 -18.77 -36.34 -27.47
C ALA A 189 -17.69 -36.81 -26.50
N LEU A 190 -16.76 -35.92 -26.11
CA LEU A 190 -15.73 -36.21 -25.11
C LEU A 190 -16.34 -36.73 -23.80
N LEU A 191 -17.35 -36.05 -23.24
CA LEU A 191 -17.99 -36.48 -21.99
C LEU A 191 -18.62 -37.89 -22.11
N ARG A 192 -19.20 -38.22 -23.26
CA ARG A 192 -19.75 -39.56 -23.51
C ARG A 192 -18.65 -40.60 -23.63
N ASP A 193 -17.56 -40.28 -24.30
CA ASP A 193 -16.43 -41.19 -24.51
C ASP A 193 -15.70 -41.48 -23.20
N LEU A 194 -15.45 -40.44 -22.40
CA LEU A 194 -14.90 -40.58 -21.04
C LEU A 194 -15.78 -41.50 -20.19
N LYS A 195 -17.10 -41.28 -20.17
CA LYS A 195 -18.05 -42.11 -19.40
C LYS A 195 -18.24 -43.53 -19.94
N GLN A 196 -17.99 -43.78 -21.22
CA GLN A 196 -18.04 -45.14 -21.77
C GLN A 196 -16.79 -45.95 -21.43
N ASN A 197 -15.64 -45.26 -21.31
CA ASN A 197 -14.36 -45.89 -21.03
C ASN A 197 -14.05 -45.98 -19.53
N ASP A 198 -14.61 -45.09 -18.71
CA ASP A 198 -14.45 -45.08 -17.25
C ASP A 198 -15.76 -44.66 -16.55
N ASP A 199 -16.25 -45.54 -15.66
CA ASP A 199 -17.50 -45.32 -14.91
C ASP A 199 -17.36 -44.30 -13.76
N ARG A 200 -16.12 -43.89 -13.41
CA ARG A 200 -15.85 -42.95 -12.30
C ARG A 200 -16.46 -41.57 -12.55
N PRO A 201 -16.88 -40.83 -11.50
CA PRO A 201 -17.29 -39.44 -11.59
C PRO A 201 -16.20 -38.55 -12.21
N PHE A 202 -16.60 -37.45 -12.86
CA PHE A 202 -15.62 -36.59 -13.53
C PHE A 202 -14.64 -35.89 -12.56
N TYR A 203 -15.03 -35.64 -11.32
CA TYR A 203 -14.07 -35.15 -10.30
C TYR A 203 -12.97 -36.16 -9.97
N GLU A 204 -13.28 -37.46 -9.98
CA GLU A 204 -12.25 -38.50 -9.79
C GLU A 204 -11.34 -38.57 -11.00
N LEU A 205 -11.89 -38.49 -12.21
CA LEU A 205 -11.09 -38.42 -13.43
C LEU A 205 -10.20 -37.16 -13.47
N SER A 206 -10.70 -36.02 -12.98
CA SER A 206 -9.94 -34.78 -12.90
C SER A 206 -8.78 -34.87 -11.91
N TYR A 207 -8.98 -35.57 -10.79
CA TYR A 207 -7.91 -35.86 -9.83
C TYR A 207 -6.91 -36.88 -10.36
N ILE A 208 -7.35 -37.90 -11.09
CA ILE A 208 -6.42 -38.85 -11.72
C ILE A 208 -5.57 -38.13 -12.76
N ALA A 209 -6.20 -37.26 -13.56
CA ALA A 209 -5.47 -36.40 -14.49
C ALA A 209 -4.50 -35.48 -13.75
N TRP A 210 -4.86 -34.96 -12.57
CA TRP A 210 -3.92 -34.21 -11.72
C TRP A 210 -2.75 -35.07 -11.22
N GLU A 211 -3.04 -36.24 -10.65
CA GLU A 211 -2.08 -37.15 -10.03
C GLU A 211 -1.12 -37.77 -11.06
N GLU A 212 -1.63 -38.21 -12.21
CA GLU A 212 -0.81 -38.83 -13.27
C GLU A 212 0.06 -37.81 -14.00
N MET A 213 -0.37 -36.54 -14.02
CA MET A 213 0.42 -35.47 -14.62
C MET A 213 1.41 -34.87 -13.60
N GLN A 214 1.48 -35.32 -12.33
CA GLN A 214 2.42 -34.78 -11.32
C GLN A 214 3.88 -34.86 -11.76
N ASP A 215 4.32 -35.96 -12.40
CA ASP A 215 5.71 -36.09 -12.88
C ASP A 215 6.02 -35.20 -14.12
N GLU A 216 5.01 -34.66 -14.80
CA GLU A 216 5.14 -33.61 -15.84
C GLU A 216 4.73 -32.21 -15.33
N THR A 217 4.22 -32.10 -14.10
CA THR A 217 3.74 -30.86 -13.45
C THR A 217 4.53 -30.52 -12.17
N ASP A 218 5.69 -31.14 -11.96
CA ASP A 218 6.80 -30.55 -11.18
C ASP A 218 7.29 -29.24 -11.83
N GLU A 219 6.85 -28.91 -13.06
CA GLU A 219 6.67 -27.52 -13.48
C GLU A 219 5.31 -27.03 -12.98
N GLU A 220 5.30 -26.52 -11.76
CA GLU A 220 4.14 -26.01 -11.06
C GLU A 220 3.29 -25.06 -11.93
N ASP A 221 1.98 -25.01 -11.66
CA ASP A 221 1.14 -23.84 -11.90
C ASP A 221 1.54 -22.70 -10.94
N GLU A 222 2.84 -22.43 -10.81
CA GLU A 222 3.36 -21.14 -10.39
C GLU A 222 3.32 -20.26 -11.64
N GLY A 223 2.57 -19.16 -11.57
CA GLY A 223 2.94 -18.05 -12.46
C GLY A 223 4.43 -17.78 -12.25
N ILE A 224 5.16 -17.45 -13.31
CA ILE A 224 6.59 -17.09 -13.24
C ILE A 224 6.86 -16.35 -11.93
N ASP A 225 7.56 -16.97 -10.97
CA ASP A 225 7.90 -16.30 -9.72
C ASP A 225 9.30 -15.70 -9.81
N LEU A 226 9.62 -14.81 -8.89
CA LEU A 226 10.98 -14.30 -8.74
C LEU A 226 11.78 -15.27 -7.87
N ASN A 227 13.06 -15.45 -8.21
CA ASN A 227 13.99 -16.18 -7.37
C ASN A 227 14.38 -15.32 -6.15
N TYR A 228 13.53 -15.29 -5.13
CA TYR A 228 13.77 -14.47 -3.93
C TYR A 228 14.97 -14.94 -3.09
N ASP A 229 15.46 -16.18 -3.29
CA ASP A 229 16.66 -16.68 -2.59
C ASP A 229 17.89 -15.81 -2.90
N ALA A 230 17.92 -15.16 -4.08
CA ALA A 230 18.94 -14.18 -4.42
C ALA A 230 19.01 -12.96 -3.46
N LEU A 231 17.96 -12.73 -2.65
CA LEU A 231 17.94 -11.66 -1.65
C LEU A 231 18.57 -12.07 -0.31
N GLU A 232 18.80 -13.36 -0.06
CA GLU A 232 19.46 -13.86 1.16
C GLU A 232 20.89 -13.34 1.28
N GLU A 233 21.56 -13.12 0.15
CA GLU A 233 22.94 -12.63 0.12
C GLU A 233 23.06 -11.15 0.54
N PHE A 234 21.94 -10.44 0.63
CA PHE A 234 21.92 -9.02 0.96
C PHE A 234 21.75 -8.81 2.47
N ASP A 235 22.87 -8.54 3.14
CA ASP A 235 22.97 -8.29 4.59
C ASP A 235 22.00 -7.20 5.10
N VAL A 236 21.50 -6.33 4.22
CA VAL A 236 20.51 -5.31 4.55
C VAL A 236 19.16 -5.89 5.03
N PHE A 237 18.78 -7.08 4.55
CA PHE A 237 17.56 -7.78 4.96
C PHE A 237 17.79 -8.74 6.14
N ASN A 238 19.03 -9.06 6.47
CA ASN A 238 19.34 -9.93 7.61
C ASN A 238 18.95 -9.24 8.93
N PRO A 239 18.09 -9.82 9.78
CA PRO A 239 17.69 -9.23 11.06
C PRO A 239 18.86 -8.96 12.02
N GLU A 240 19.96 -9.70 11.93
CA GLU A 240 21.12 -9.55 12.82
C GLU A 240 22.05 -8.38 12.42
N SER A 241 21.90 -7.80 11.22
CA SER A 241 22.80 -6.75 10.77
C SER A 241 22.56 -5.44 11.51
N VAL A 242 23.66 -4.83 11.99
CA VAL A 242 23.63 -3.59 12.78
C VAL A 242 23.22 -2.44 11.88
N LEU A 243 22.10 -1.79 12.21
CA LEU A 243 21.59 -0.65 11.46
C LEU A 243 22.09 0.66 12.06
N GLU A 244 22.78 1.46 11.26
CA GLU A 244 23.20 2.80 11.66
C GLU A 244 22.01 3.78 11.68
N LEU A 245 22.10 4.82 12.53
CA LEU A 245 21.03 5.81 12.67
C LEU A 245 20.71 6.59 11.39
N ASN A 246 21.70 6.79 10.51
CA ASN A 246 21.54 7.52 9.27
C ASN A 246 22.08 6.67 8.11
N GLN A 247 21.23 6.31 7.16
CA GLN A 247 21.56 5.41 6.06
C GLN A 247 21.07 6.00 4.74
N ILE A 248 21.78 5.74 3.64
CA ILE A 248 21.36 6.09 2.28
C ILE A 248 21.51 4.86 1.40
N LEU A 249 20.41 4.40 0.83
CA LEU A 249 20.40 3.40 -0.23
C LEU A 249 20.70 4.10 -1.54
N CYS A 250 21.88 3.84 -2.12
CA CYS A 250 22.30 4.40 -3.39
C CYS A 250 22.45 3.31 -4.44
N GLY A 251 22.07 3.60 -5.68
CA GLY A 251 22.28 2.67 -6.78
C GLY A 251 21.59 3.14 -8.06
N PRO A 252 21.78 2.39 -9.15
CA PRO A 252 21.12 2.67 -10.41
C PRO A 252 19.58 2.61 -10.30
N PRO A 253 18.84 3.19 -11.26
CA PRO A 253 17.38 3.12 -11.24
C PRO A 253 16.88 1.68 -11.42
N GLY A 254 15.79 1.34 -10.72
CA GLY A 254 15.14 0.04 -10.83
C GLY A 254 15.75 -1.11 -10.01
N THR A 255 16.61 -0.82 -9.03
CA THR A 255 17.23 -1.83 -8.14
C THR A 255 16.44 -2.09 -6.85
N GLY A 256 15.15 -1.74 -6.81
CA GLY A 256 14.29 -2.03 -5.65
C GLY A 256 14.54 -1.16 -4.40
N LYS A 257 15.23 -0.02 -4.51
CA LYS A 257 15.54 0.86 -3.35
C LYS A 257 14.32 1.20 -2.48
N THR A 258 13.22 1.63 -3.10
CA THR A 258 11.98 1.98 -2.37
C THR A 258 11.38 0.79 -1.63
N PHE A 259 11.45 -0.40 -2.23
CA PHE A 259 11.02 -1.64 -1.60
C PHE A 259 11.91 -2.01 -0.42
N ALA A 260 13.24 -1.95 -0.61
CA ALA A 260 14.20 -2.20 0.46
C ALA A 260 14.03 -1.20 1.61
N THR A 261 13.71 0.08 1.34
CA THR A 261 13.47 1.05 2.42
C THR A 261 12.29 0.70 3.31
N ALA A 262 11.23 0.10 2.77
CA ALA A 262 10.10 -0.35 3.58
C ALA A 262 10.52 -1.49 4.51
N ALA A 263 11.23 -2.49 3.99
CA ALA A 263 11.73 -3.61 4.79
C ALA A 263 12.68 -3.16 5.90
N ILE A 264 13.64 -2.28 5.59
CA ILE A 264 14.56 -1.72 6.58
C ILE A 264 13.81 -0.89 7.61
N ALA A 265 12.80 -0.11 7.22
CA ALA A 265 12.02 0.69 8.16
C ALA A 265 11.26 -0.19 9.17
N VAL A 266 10.68 -1.31 8.72
CA VAL A 266 10.06 -2.29 9.62
C VAL A 266 11.10 -2.93 10.52
N LYS A 267 12.24 -3.37 9.97
CA LYS A 267 13.34 -3.94 10.75
C LYS A 267 13.82 -2.97 11.84
N ILE A 268 13.92 -1.68 11.56
CA ILE A 268 14.30 -0.66 12.56
C ILE A 268 13.19 -0.51 13.61
N ALA A 269 11.95 -0.33 13.18
CA ALA A 269 10.85 0.02 14.07
C ALA A 269 10.34 -1.16 14.91
N ASP A 270 10.53 -2.39 14.44
CA ASP A 270 9.96 -3.59 15.03
C ASP A 270 10.79 -4.84 14.67
N ASN A 271 12.05 -4.86 15.14
CA ASN A 271 12.99 -5.93 14.79
C ASN A 271 12.56 -7.30 15.32
N ASP A 272 11.87 -7.35 16.46
CA ASP A 272 11.42 -8.62 17.04
C ASP A 272 10.38 -9.29 16.13
N TRP A 273 9.37 -8.53 15.71
CA TRP A 273 8.40 -9.00 14.71
C TRP A 273 9.08 -9.33 13.38
N TYR A 274 10.00 -8.47 12.91
CA TYR A 274 10.71 -8.68 11.65
C TYR A 274 11.52 -9.98 11.67
N SER A 275 12.26 -10.22 12.76
CA SER A 275 13.08 -11.42 12.95
C SER A 275 12.24 -12.68 13.07
N GLU A 276 11.09 -12.61 13.77
CA GLU A 276 10.15 -13.73 13.85
C GLU A 276 9.65 -14.12 12.45
N LYS A 277 9.15 -13.15 11.68
CA LYS A 277 8.60 -13.41 10.34
C LYS A 277 9.65 -13.80 9.32
N TYR A 278 10.85 -13.25 9.42
CA TYR A 278 11.98 -13.61 8.56
C TYR A 278 12.34 -15.10 8.67
N ASN A 279 12.21 -15.69 9.87
CA ASN A 279 12.52 -17.10 10.09
C ASN A 279 11.31 -18.04 9.88
N GLU A 280 10.08 -17.52 9.90
CA GLU A 280 8.85 -18.31 9.82
C GLU A 280 8.30 -18.43 8.39
N LEU A 281 8.38 -17.36 7.60
CA LEU A 281 7.71 -17.23 6.31
C LEU A 281 8.66 -17.50 5.14
N ALA A 282 8.11 -18.02 4.03
CA ALA A 282 8.79 -17.98 2.75
C ALA A 282 9.00 -16.51 2.31
N TRP A 283 10.04 -16.23 1.54
CA TRP A 283 10.43 -14.86 1.17
C TRP A 283 9.31 -14.04 0.50
N SER A 284 8.48 -14.66 -0.35
CA SER A 284 7.35 -14.00 -1.01
C SER A 284 6.30 -13.53 0.00
N ASP A 285 5.86 -14.42 0.90
CA ASP A 285 4.92 -14.13 1.99
C ASP A 285 5.51 -13.15 3.02
N PHE A 286 6.81 -13.28 3.30
CA PHE A 286 7.54 -12.39 4.19
C PHE A 286 7.45 -10.94 3.73
N PHE A 287 7.67 -10.67 2.44
CA PHE A 287 7.58 -9.31 1.92
C PHE A 287 6.15 -8.77 1.84
N GLU A 288 5.14 -9.61 1.62
CA GLU A 288 3.72 -9.21 1.75
C GLU A 288 3.44 -8.77 3.19
N ALA A 289 3.85 -9.56 4.19
CA ALA A 289 3.70 -9.23 5.60
C ALA A 289 4.48 -7.97 6.00
N VAL A 290 5.72 -7.81 5.54
CA VAL A 290 6.54 -6.61 5.79
C VAL A 290 5.85 -5.35 5.26
N LYS A 291 5.20 -5.45 4.09
CA LYS A 291 4.46 -4.32 3.54
C LYS A 291 3.27 -3.94 4.41
N GLU A 292 2.49 -4.92 4.88
CA GLU A 292 1.37 -4.66 5.80
C GLU A 292 1.87 -4.03 7.10
N ARG A 293 2.95 -4.55 7.69
CA ARG A 293 3.53 -3.98 8.92
C ARG A 293 4.09 -2.57 8.71
N TYR A 294 4.67 -2.31 7.54
CA TYR A 294 5.12 -0.97 7.16
C TYR A 294 3.95 0.03 7.14
N ASP A 295 2.82 -0.35 6.51
CA ASP A 295 1.64 0.51 6.42
C ASP A 295 1.06 0.81 7.81
N GLU A 296 1.01 -0.18 8.71
CA GLU A 296 0.60 0.01 10.11
C GLU A 296 1.52 1.01 10.86
N LEU A 297 2.84 0.89 10.70
CA LEU A 297 3.80 1.80 11.33
C LEU A 297 3.72 3.22 10.79
N VAL A 298 3.36 3.39 9.50
CA VAL A 298 3.08 4.69 8.90
C VAL A 298 1.80 5.29 9.50
N GLU A 299 0.74 4.50 9.66
CA GLU A 299 -0.50 4.95 10.29
C GLU A 299 -0.29 5.39 11.75
N GLN A 300 0.58 4.69 12.47
CA GLN A 300 1.03 5.03 13.82
C GLN A 300 1.98 6.25 13.87
N ASN A 301 2.33 6.84 12.72
CA ASN A 301 3.36 7.88 12.58
C ASN A 301 4.73 7.50 13.19
N ARG A 302 5.04 6.20 13.30
CA ARG A 302 6.37 5.71 13.68
C ARG A 302 7.31 5.70 12.48
N VAL A 303 6.76 5.55 11.27
CA VAL A 303 7.47 5.72 10.01
C VAL A 303 6.86 6.90 9.25
N VAL A 304 7.68 7.81 8.77
CA VAL A 304 7.23 8.97 7.97
C VAL A 304 8.01 9.02 6.66
N PHE A 305 7.28 9.06 5.55
CA PHE A 305 7.84 9.16 4.21
C PHE A 305 7.78 10.59 3.67
N THR A 306 8.88 11.07 3.09
CA THR A 306 8.96 12.35 2.37
C THR A 306 9.87 12.23 1.15
N THR A 307 9.67 13.07 0.14
CA THR A 307 10.48 13.07 -1.09
C THR A 307 11.11 14.45 -1.28
N PHE A 308 12.42 14.49 -1.50
CA PHE A 308 13.11 15.75 -1.79
C PHE A 308 12.98 16.12 -3.27
N HIS A 309 12.81 17.42 -3.50
CA HIS A 309 12.80 18.02 -4.83
C HIS A 309 13.52 19.37 -4.80
N GLN A 310 13.82 19.95 -5.97
CA GLN A 310 14.62 21.17 -6.06
C GLN A 310 14.06 22.36 -5.27
N SER A 311 12.73 22.43 -5.12
CA SER A 311 12.04 23.47 -4.35
C SER A 311 11.86 23.14 -2.85
N PHE A 312 12.27 21.96 -2.40
CA PHE A 312 12.06 21.50 -1.02
C PHE A 312 13.06 22.22 -0.12
N ALA A 313 12.58 22.79 0.98
CA ALA A 313 13.37 23.73 1.77
C ALA A 313 13.33 23.40 3.27
N TYR A 314 14.14 24.14 4.03
CA TYR A 314 14.17 24.08 5.50
C TYR A 314 12.76 24.26 6.10
N GLU A 315 11.97 25.15 5.50
CA GLU A 315 10.63 25.51 5.95
C GLU A 315 9.61 24.36 5.86
N ASP A 316 9.89 23.34 5.05
CA ASP A 316 9.04 22.16 4.90
C ASP A 316 9.51 21.01 5.80
N PHE A 317 10.82 20.94 6.05
CA PHE A 317 11.44 19.83 6.76
C PHE A 317 11.54 20.08 8.27
N ILE A 318 11.92 21.30 8.69
CA ILE A 318 12.21 21.62 10.09
C ILE A 318 11.12 22.51 10.69
N GLU A 319 11.01 23.76 10.25
CA GLU A 319 9.94 24.69 10.65
C GLU A 319 9.86 25.87 9.68
N GLY A 320 8.65 26.36 9.43
CA GLY A 320 8.42 27.45 8.49
C GLY A 320 7.22 28.32 8.84
N ILE A 321 7.28 29.61 8.50
CA ILE A 321 6.15 30.52 8.68
C ILE A 321 5.14 30.27 7.56
N ARG A 322 3.90 29.92 7.91
CA ARG A 322 2.80 29.72 6.96
C ARG A 322 1.66 30.70 7.24
N ALA A 323 1.05 31.19 6.17
CA ALA A 323 -0.14 32.01 6.26
C ALA A 323 -1.37 31.11 6.47
N THR A 324 -2.14 31.39 7.51
CA THR A 324 -3.40 30.71 7.82
C THR A 324 -4.57 31.70 7.69
N THR A 325 -5.70 31.19 7.20
CA THR A 325 -6.96 31.93 7.13
C THR A 325 -7.93 31.33 8.15
N GLU A 326 -8.38 32.15 9.12
CA GLU A 326 -9.40 31.70 10.06
C GLU A 326 -10.79 31.72 9.41
N SER A 327 -11.53 30.63 9.55
CA SER A 327 -12.95 30.55 9.18
C SER A 327 -13.75 31.59 9.98
N GLY A 328 -14.06 32.74 9.39
CA GLY A 328 -14.94 33.76 9.98
C GLY A 328 -14.27 35.06 10.44
N LYS A 329 -12.97 35.27 10.22
CA LYS A 329 -12.32 36.59 10.33
C LYS A 329 -11.70 37.00 9.01
N GLU A 330 -11.91 38.26 8.59
CA GLU A 330 -11.12 38.87 7.51
C GLU A 330 -9.72 39.19 8.03
N GLY A 331 -8.76 38.29 7.80
CA GLY A 331 -7.35 38.52 8.15
C GLY A 331 -6.46 37.31 7.86
N LEU A 332 -5.23 37.58 7.39
CA LEU A 332 -4.15 36.59 7.27
C LEU A 332 -3.36 36.56 8.57
N SER A 333 -3.28 35.42 9.24
CA SER A 333 -2.36 35.16 10.35
C SER A 333 -1.12 34.44 9.86
N TYR A 334 0.04 34.71 10.45
CA TYR A 334 1.29 34.01 10.16
C TYR A 334 1.69 33.20 11.39
N GLU A 335 1.74 31.89 11.25
CA GLU A 335 2.11 30.96 12.33
C GLU A 335 3.36 30.18 11.93
N VAL A 336 4.24 29.94 12.89
CA VAL A 336 5.37 29.01 12.70
C VAL A 336 4.81 27.60 12.77
N MET A 337 4.98 26.84 11.69
CA MET A 337 4.51 25.48 11.53
C MET A 337 5.69 24.53 11.60
N ASP A 338 5.54 23.47 12.41
CA ASP A 338 6.51 22.40 12.54
C ASP A 338 6.59 21.60 11.20
N GLY A 339 7.81 21.36 10.71
CA GLY A 339 8.10 20.57 9.52
C GLY A 339 8.15 19.07 9.79
N VAL A 340 8.30 18.26 8.72
CA VAL A 340 8.21 16.79 8.78
C VAL A 340 9.19 16.18 9.79
N PHE A 341 10.46 16.57 9.74
CA PHE A 341 11.51 16.05 10.62
C PHE A 341 11.35 16.50 12.07
N TYR A 342 10.90 17.74 12.28
CA TYR A 342 10.63 18.23 13.63
C TYR A 342 9.49 17.44 14.29
N LYS A 343 8.40 17.20 13.55
CA LYS A 343 7.22 16.48 14.07
C LYS A 343 7.55 15.07 14.53
N ILE A 344 8.32 14.31 13.74
CA ILE A 344 8.70 12.95 14.11
C ILE A 344 9.73 12.93 15.24
N CYS A 345 10.70 13.85 15.27
CA CYS A 345 11.60 13.98 16.42
C CYS A 345 10.81 14.28 17.71
N ASN A 346 9.86 15.22 17.66
CA ASN A 346 9.04 15.54 18.82
C ASN A 346 8.11 14.39 19.24
N SER A 347 7.68 13.55 18.28
CA SER A 347 6.90 12.34 18.59
C SER A 347 7.77 11.27 19.26
N ALA A 348 9.01 11.11 18.79
CA ALA A 348 9.97 10.16 19.33
C ALA A 348 10.45 10.54 20.75
N GLU A 349 10.43 11.83 21.08
CA GLU A 349 10.71 12.31 22.45
C GLU A 349 9.52 12.24 23.39
N ALA A 350 8.29 12.20 22.87
CA ALA A 350 7.10 12.36 23.69
C ALA A 350 6.92 11.16 24.61
N LYS A 351 7.14 11.40 25.91
CA LYS A 351 6.94 10.39 26.95
C LYS A 351 5.54 10.52 27.53
N VAL A 352 4.92 9.38 27.79
CA VAL A 352 3.74 9.31 28.65
C VAL A 352 4.25 9.49 30.07
N ILE A 353 4.14 10.69 30.63
CA ILE A 353 4.61 11.00 31.99
C ILE A 353 3.61 10.55 33.07
N TYR A 354 2.37 10.26 32.66
CA TYR A 354 1.36 9.66 33.51
C TYR A 354 0.43 8.76 32.70
N GLN A 355 0.14 7.59 33.24
CA GLN A 355 -0.74 6.59 32.66
C GLN A 355 -1.65 5.99 33.73
N SER A 356 -2.95 5.90 33.41
CA SER A 356 -3.90 5.09 34.18
C SER A 356 -3.75 3.61 33.82
N GLU A 357 -3.77 2.73 34.84
CA GLU A 357 -3.80 1.26 34.69
C GLU A 357 -5.15 0.72 34.20
N ASP A 358 -6.24 1.46 34.44
CA ASP A 358 -7.59 1.01 34.05
C ASP A 358 -7.79 1.01 32.53
N GLU A 359 -8.32 -0.10 32.01
CA GLU A 359 -8.83 -0.21 30.64
C GLU A 359 -10.10 0.63 30.46
N ILE A 360 -10.18 1.37 29.36
CA ILE A 360 -11.32 2.26 29.07
C ILE A 360 -11.98 1.84 27.77
N ASP A 361 -13.24 1.46 27.90
CA ASP A 361 -14.14 1.28 26.77
C ASP A 361 -14.57 2.66 26.22
N LEU A 362 -14.39 2.85 24.91
CA LEU A 362 -14.77 4.06 24.19
C LEU A 362 -16.24 4.06 23.75
N GLU A 363 -16.94 2.93 23.82
CA GLU A 363 -18.30 2.80 23.30
C GLU A 363 -19.28 3.73 24.02
N GLY A 364 -20.03 4.53 23.25
CA GLY A 364 -21.07 5.42 23.75
C GLY A 364 -20.59 6.69 24.49
N ARG A 365 -19.28 6.91 24.66
CA ARG A 365 -18.72 8.10 25.31
C ARG A 365 -18.63 9.29 24.36
N GLN A 366 -18.94 10.49 24.84
CA GLN A 366 -18.65 11.72 24.08
C GLN A 366 -17.21 12.17 24.34
N ILE A 367 -16.58 12.73 23.31
CA ILE A 367 -15.20 13.20 23.39
C ILE A 367 -15.20 14.70 23.15
N TRP A 368 -14.57 15.44 24.06
CA TRP A 368 -14.53 16.89 24.04
C TRP A 368 -13.10 17.36 23.89
N LYS A 369 -12.86 18.31 22.98
CA LYS A 369 -11.62 19.09 23.01
C LYS A 369 -11.76 20.14 24.09
N MET A 370 -10.74 20.32 24.94
CA MET A 370 -10.69 21.45 25.87
C MET A 370 -9.32 22.15 25.89
N SER A 371 -9.30 23.48 25.95
CA SER A 371 -8.09 24.25 26.26
C SER A 371 -8.05 24.52 27.76
N LEU A 372 -6.89 24.31 28.39
CA LEU A 372 -6.64 24.66 29.78
C LEU A 372 -5.54 25.71 29.82
N GLY A 373 -5.89 26.98 30.08
CA GLY A 373 -4.95 28.10 30.01
C GLY A 373 -4.71 28.61 28.59
N ASN A 374 -4.06 29.77 28.50
CA ASN A 374 -3.63 30.39 27.25
C ASN A 374 -2.11 30.25 27.05
N THR A 375 -1.72 29.60 25.95
CA THR A 375 -0.31 29.39 25.57
C THR A 375 0.44 30.67 25.18
N LEU A 376 -0.27 31.80 24.97
CA LEU A 376 0.33 33.08 24.57
C LEU A 376 0.72 33.99 25.76
N PHE A 377 0.26 33.69 26.98
CA PHE A 377 0.39 34.60 28.14
C PHE A 377 0.95 33.95 29.42
N ASP A 378 1.71 32.85 29.31
CA ASP A 378 2.32 32.16 30.47
C ASP A 378 1.26 31.67 31.49
N GLU A 379 0.06 31.32 31.00
CA GLU A 379 -1.07 30.80 31.79
C GLU A 379 -1.02 29.27 31.96
N ASP A 380 0.13 28.63 31.72
CA ASP A 380 0.32 27.19 31.98
C ASP A 380 0.13 26.81 33.45
N VAL A 381 0.13 27.80 34.34
CA VAL A 381 -0.22 27.64 35.76
C VAL A 381 -1.57 26.95 35.94
N TYR A 382 -2.58 27.26 35.11
CA TYR A 382 -3.90 26.63 35.23
C TYR A 382 -3.90 25.17 34.77
N TYR A 383 -3.07 24.84 33.77
CA TYR A 383 -2.91 23.45 33.35
C TYR A 383 -2.25 22.64 34.47
N GLN A 384 -1.17 23.15 35.06
CA GLN A 384 -0.49 22.49 36.17
C GLN A 384 -1.41 22.33 37.40
N GLU A 385 -2.18 23.38 37.74
CA GLU A 385 -3.19 23.31 38.81
C GLU A 385 -4.23 22.20 38.56
N CYS A 386 -4.72 22.09 37.33
CA CYS A 386 -5.67 21.05 36.92
C CYS A 386 -5.07 19.63 37.04
N LEU A 387 -3.79 19.46 36.68
CA LEU A 387 -3.08 18.19 36.83
C LEU A 387 -2.97 17.79 38.31
N GLU A 388 -2.44 18.67 39.15
CA GLU A 388 -2.18 18.42 40.58
C GLU A 388 -3.46 18.09 41.36
N ASN A 389 -4.59 18.70 40.98
CA ASN A 389 -5.84 18.60 41.73
C ASN A 389 -6.91 17.70 41.08
N ASN A 390 -6.60 17.03 39.97
CA ASN A 390 -7.51 16.10 39.26
C ASN A 390 -8.86 16.75 38.88
N TYR A 391 -8.81 17.93 38.27
CA TYR A 391 -9.99 18.58 37.70
C TYR A 391 -9.65 19.35 36.44
N VAL A 392 -10.67 19.75 35.69
CA VAL A 392 -10.55 20.71 34.58
C VAL A 392 -11.31 21.99 34.88
N LEU A 393 -10.81 23.11 34.36
CA LEU A 393 -11.37 24.44 34.56
C LEU A 393 -11.67 25.14 33.25
N LEU A 394 -12.89 25.65 33.08
CA LEU A 394 -13.25 26.46 31.91
C LEU A 394 -12.94 27.95 32.16
N GLY A 395 -12.18 28.56 31.26
CA GLY A 395 -11.80 29.99 31.31
C GLY A 395 -12.93 31.00 31.11
N TYR A 396 -14.16 30.56 30.89
CA TYR A 396 -15.37 31.38 30.69
C TYR A 396 -16.34 31.22 31.86
N GLY A 397 -17.30 32.14 31.99
CA GLY A 397 -18.36 32.05 33.01
C GLY A 397 -18.05 32.78 34.33
N ARG A 398 -16.84 33.31 34.49
CA ARG A 398 -16.45 34.20 35.60
C ARG A 398 -16.68 33.51 36.95
N ASP A 399 -17.01 34.29 37.99
CA ASP A 399 -17.32 33.86 39.37
C ASP A 399 -18.80 33.48 39.56
N ILE A 400 -19.51 33.17 38.47
CA ILE A 400 -20.94 32.88 38.50
C ILE A 400 -21.14 31.36 38.63
N ASP A 401 -21.96 30.95 39.61
CA ASP A 401 -22.42 29.56 39.73
C ASP A 401 -23.52 29.25 38.71
N PHE A 402 -23.37 28.23 37.87
CA PHE A 402 -24.37 27.81 36.89
C PHE A 402 -25.09 26.50 37.23
N ALA A 403 -24.94 25.94 38.44
CA ALA A 403 -25.48 24.61 38.79
C ALA A 403 -27.01 24.49 38.58
N ALA A 404 -27.74 25.59 38.79
CA ALA A 404 -29.19 25.69 38.60
C ALA A 404 -29.63 25.90 37.14
N CYS A 405 -28.71 26.23 36.23
CA CYS A 405 -29.02 26.51 34.82
C CYS A 405 -29.08 25.21 34.02
N LYS A 406 -30.26 24.81 33.53
CA LYS A 406 -30.46 23.55 32.77
C LYS A 406 -30.57 23.73 31.25
N SER A 407 -30.32 24.93 30.75
CA SER A 407 -30.38 25.22 29.31
C SER A 407 -29.50 26.40 28.95
N ARG A 408 -29.15 26.51 27.66
CA ARG A 408 -28.39 27.64 27.14
C ARG A 408 -29.08 28.98 27.41
N HIS A 409 -30.41 29.02 27.31
CA HIS A 409 -31.20 30.21 27.63
C HIS A 409 -31.07 30.60 29.11
N ALA A 410 -31.05 29.62 30.02
CA ALA A 410 -30.84 29.89 31.45
C ALA A 410 -29.42 30.36 31.76
N VAL A 411 -28.40 29.83 31.06
CA VAL A 411 -27.01 30.31 31.15
C VAL A 411 -26.92 31.76 30.66
N GLN A 412 -27.49 32.06 29.49
CA GLN A 412 -27.50 33.40 28.90
C GLN A 412 -28.17 34.42 29.84
N ALA A 413 -29.37 34.12 30.34
CA ALA A 413 -30.10 35.01 31.24
C ALA A 413 -29.30 35.29 32.53
N LYS A 414 -28.57 34.29 33.03
CA LYS A 414 -27.74 34.44 34.23
C LYS A 414 -26.50 35.31 33.98
N LEU A 415 -25.86 35.16 32.82
CA LEU A 415 -24.77 36.04 32.38
C LEU A 415 -25.26 37.48 32.17
N GLU A 416 -26.35 37.69 31.43
CA GLU A 416 -26.97 39.00 31.18
C GLU A 416 -27.33 39.72 32.49
N SER A 417 -27.88 38.99 33.46
CA SER A 417 -28.19 39.54 34.78
C SER A 417 -26.96 39.98 35.57
N HIS A 418 -25.81 39.33 35.36
CA HIS A 418 -24.58 39.66 36.07
C HIS A 418 -23.86 40.86 35.42
N ILE A 419 -23.86 40.95 34.08
CA ILE A 419 -23.26 42.09 33.37
C ILE A 419 -24.16 43.31 33.24
N ASN A 420 -25.45 43.15 33.53
CA ASN A 420 -26.48 44.17 33.36
C ASN A 420 -26.54 44.73 31.92
N ASP A 421 -26.38 43.85 30.93
CA ASP A 421 -26.45 44.14 29.49
C ASP A 421 -26.93 42.90 28.72
N LYS A 422 -27.42 43.10 27.49
CA LYS A 422 -27.87 42.01 26.61
C LYS A 422 -26.69 41.35 25.91
N ILE A 423 -26.71 40.03 25.86
CA ILE A 423 -25.70 39.22 25.18
C ILE A 423 -26.25 38.77 23.83
N SER A 424 -25.39 38.71 22.82
CA SER A 424 -25.75 38.21 21.50
C SER A 424 -26.24 36.75 21.58
N ALA A 425 -27.26 36.41 20.78
CA ALA A 425 -27.77 35.04 20.72
C ALA A 425 -26.68 34.01 20.35
N ASN A 426 -25.64 34.41 19.60
CA ASN A 426 -24.54 33.55 19.17
C ASN A 426 -23.25 33.74 20.00
N ASP A 427 -23.36 34.30 21.19
CA ASP A 427 -22.20 34.53 22.07
C ASP A 427 -21.47 33.22 22.45
N TYR A 428 -20.14 33.27 22.39
CA TYR A 428 -19.28 32.11 22.62
C TYR A 428 -19.08 31.82 24.12
N GLU A 429 -19.03 32.84 24.99
CA GLU A 429 -18.98 32.64 26.45
C GLU A 429 -20.21 31.85 26.90
N THR A 430 -21.40 32.25 26.47
CA THR A 430 -22.67 31.55 26.73
C THR A 430 -22.64 30.10 26.22
N THR A 431 -22.09 29.89 25.03
CA THR A 431 -22.06 28.57 24.38
C THR A 431 -21.10 27.62 25.08
N SER A 432 -19.88 28.08 25.37
CA SER A 432 -18.85 27.29 26.07
C SER A 432 -19.26 26.94 27.50
N VAL A 433 -19.82 27.89 28.26
CA VAL A 433 -20.36 27.63 29.60
C VAL A 433 -21.51 26.62 29.54
N ASN A 434 -22.44 26.76 28.58
CA ASN A 434 -23.52 25.79 28.45
C ASN A 434 -23.02 24.39 28.10
N ILE A 435 -22.03 24.26 27.21
CA ILE A 435 -21.42 22.96 26.88
C ILE A 435 -20.83 22.35 28.14
N PHE A 436 -19.99 23.09 28.86
CA PHE A 436 -19.33 22.58 30.05
C PHE A 436 -20.30 22.22 31.19
N VAL A 437 -21.33 23.03 31.41
CA VAL A 437 -22.30 22.84 32.51
C VAL A 437 -23.33 21.76 32.17
N ASN A 438 -23.87 21.76 30.95
CA ASN A 438 -25.06 20.96 30.59
C ASN A 438 -24.80 19.83 29.58
N SER A 439 -23.78 19.95 28.73
CA SER A 439 -23.51 18.95 27.68
C SER A 439 -22.47 17.92 28.12
N VAL A 440 -21.39 18.35 28.77
CA VAL A 440 -20.37 17.44 29.31
C VAL A 440 -20.95 16.66 30.48
N GLN A 441 -20.85 15.33 30.43
CA GLN A 441 -21.39 14.40 31.42
C GLN A 441 -20.31 13.55 32.05
N LYS A 442 -20.64 12.92 33.17
CA LYS A 442 -19.77 11.90 33.80
C LYS A 442 -19.59 10.73 32.83
N GLY A 443 -18.35 10.29 32.65
CA GLY A 443 -17.96 9.26 31.68
C GLY A 443 -17.54 9.82 30.31
N ASP A 444 -17.73 11.11 30.05
CA ASP A 444 -17.17 11.70 28.83
C ASP A 444 -15.64 11.81 28.92
N LEU A 445 -14.99 11.87 27.76
CA LEU A 445 -13.56 12.08 27.63
C LEU A 445 -13.24 13.53 27.28
N ILE A 446 -12.17 14.06 27.84
CA ILE A 446 -11.62 15.38 27.54
C ILE A 446 -10.21 15.21 26.99
N VAL A 447 -9.98 15.69 25.77
CA VAL A 447 -8.64 15.82 25.17
C VAL A 447 -8.18 17.26 25.33
N VAL A 448 -7.11 17.45 26.09
CA VAL A 448 -6.53 18.76 26.37
C VAL A 448 -5.59 19.16 25.24
N SER A 449 -5.93 20.23 24.53
CA SER A 449 -5.08 20.77 23.45
C SER A 449 -3.93 21.60 23.99
N ASP A 450 -2.86 21.64 23.20
CA ASP A 450 -1.76 22.60 23.29
C ASP A 450 -1.70 23.40 21.98
N GLY A 451 -2.41 24.53 21.95
CA GLY A 451 -2.68 25.28 20.73
C GLY A 451 -3.54 24.52 19.69
N ASN A 452 -3.38 24.86 18.41
CA ASN A 452 -4.20 24.32 17.32
C ASN A 452 -3.64 23.02 16.70
N TYR A 453 -2.39 22.68 17.00
CA TYR A 453 -1.64 21.63 16.30
C TYR A 453 -1.05 20.57 17.23
N LYS A 454 -1.29 20.66 18.54
CA LYS A 454 -0.80 19.68 19.53
C LYS A 454 -1.85 19.39 20.59
N PHE A 455 -1.66 18.30 21.31
CA PHE A 455 -2.42 17.94 22.50
C PHE A 455 -1.49 17.36 23.56
N ARG A 456 -1.87 17.50 24.83
CA ARG A 456 -0.99 17.26 25.97
C ARG A 456 -1.54 16.33 27.04
N ALA A 457 -2.85 16.11 27.08
CA ALA A 457 -3.45 15.18 28.03
C ALA A 457 -4.81 14.65 27.57
N ILE A 458 -5.22 13.52 28.15
CA ILE A 458 -6.53 12.90 27.99
C ILE A 458 -7.06 12.55 29.38
N ALA A 459 -8.32 12.88 29.66
CA ALA A 459 -8.96 12.65 30.97
C ALA A 459 -10.39 12.13 30.83
N GLU A 460 -10.85 11.35 31.80
CA GLU A 460 -12.25 10.95 31.97
C GLU A 460 -12.95 11.86 32.98
N VAL A 461 -14.17 12.31 32.68
CA VAL A 461 -14.97 13.13 33.60
C VAL A 461 -15.57 12.26 34.70
N MET A 462 -15.24 12.57 35.96
CA MET A 462 -15.63 11.77 37.12
C MET A 462 -16.76 12.39 37.94
N GLU A 463 -16.88 13.72 37.89
CA GLU A 463 -17.84 14.48 38.69
C GLU A 463 -18.74 15.39 37.85
N ASP A 464 -19.92 15.67 38.39
CA ASP A 464 -20.79 16.73 37.90
C ASP A 464 -20.16 18.11 38.10
N TYR A 465 -20.68 19.09 37.36
CA TYR A 465 -20.26 20.49 37.44
C TYR A 465 -20.32 21.03 38.87
N LYS A 466 -19.27 21.77 39.26
CA LYS A 466 -19.17 22.54 40.50
C LYS A 466 -18.52 23.89 40.21
N LEU A 467 -18.86 24.90 41.01
CA LEU A 467 -18.09 26.14 41.06
C LEU A 467 -16.92 25.95 42.04
N LEU A 468 -15.72 26.37 41.65
CA LEU A 468 -14.56 26.43 42.53
C LEU A 468 -14.66 27.71 43.38
N GLU A 469 -14.76 27.56 44.69
CA GLU A 469 -14.75 28.68 45.63
C GLU A 469 -13.32 29.21 45.78
N THR A 470 -13.02 30.36 45.15
CA THR A 470 -11.74 31.04 45.31
C THR A 470 -11.96 32.54 45.47
N ASP A 471 -11.61 33.10 46.61
CA ASP A 471 -11.72 34.53 46.88
C ASP A 471 -10.64 35.37 46.16
N GLU A 472 -9.60 34.72 45.65
CA GLU A 472 -8.39 35.37 45.10
C GLU A 472 -8.32 35.39 43.57
N ARG A 473 -9.32 34.84 42.87
CA ARG A 473 -9.28 34.62 41.41
C ARG A 473 -10.62 35.00 40.75
N VAL A 474 -10.53 35.62 39.58
CA VAL A 474 -11.69 35.92 38.73
C VAL A 474 -11.48 35.24 37.38
N GLY A 475 -12.32 34.25 37.06
CA GLY A 475 -12.17 33.42 35.86
C GLY A 475 -11.53 32.06 36.14
N TYR A 476 -11.79 31.08 35.26
CA TYR A 476 -11.42 29.67 35.46
C TYR A 476 -11.98 29.05 36.75
N GLN A 477 -13.21 29.40 37.15
CA GLN A 477 -13.85 28.85 38.36
C GLN A 477 -14.83 27.72 38.07
N GLN A 478 -15.16 27.50 36.80
CA GLN A 478 -16.11 26.48 36.39
C GLN A 478 -15.39 25.13 36.35
N LYS A 479 -15.72 24.21 37.27
CA LYS A 479 -14.94 23.01 37.55
C LYS A 479 -15.69 21.72 37.26
N ARG A 480 -14.96 20.72 36.78
CA ARG A 480 -15.36 19.30 36.81
C ARG A 480 -14.19 18.44 37.27
N GLY A 481 -14.45 17.55 38.23
CA GLY A 481 -13.47 16.55 38.63
C GLY A 481 -13.23 15.55 37.50
N VAL A 482 -11.97 15.23 37.24
CA VAL A 482 -11.56 14.30 36.18
C VAL A 482 -10.56 13.30 36.72
N LYS A 483 -10.44 12.17 36.03
CA LYS A 483 -9.34 11.23 36.19
C LYS A 483 -8.45 11.36 34.96
N TRP A 484 -7.19 11.74 35.15
CA TRP A 484 -6.23 11.73 34.05
C TRP A 484 -6.01 10.31 33.57
N LEU A 485 -5.94 10.14 32.24
CA LEU A 485 -5.73 8.84 31.59
C LEU A 485 -4.35 8.79 30.96
N ARG A 486 -3.97 9.88 30.28
CA ARG A 486 -2.66 10.07 29.65
C ARG A 486 -2.23 11.52 29.80
N ILE A 487 -0.95 11.73 30.08
CA ILE A 487 -0.29 13.04 30.04
C ILE A 487 1.01 12.87 29.26
N TYR A 488 1.25 13.77 28.30
CA TYR A 488 2.39 13.70 27.38
C TYR A 488 3.34 14.88 27.60
N GLU A 489 4.63 14.60 27.63
CA GLU A 489 5.67 15.63 27.61
C GLU A 489 6.86 15.21 26.72
N PRO A 490 7.22 16.00 25.68
CA PRO A 490 6.47 17.16 25.16
C PRO A 490 5.09 16.79 24.59
N SER A 491 4.25 17.80 24.33
CA SER A 491 2.94 17.64 23.68
C SER A 491 3.05 16.90 22.35
N LEU A 492 2.11 15.99 22.10
CA LEU A 492 2.03 15.23 20.86
C LEU A 492 1.46 16.07 19.70
N PRO A 493 1.96 15.89 18.46
CA PRO A 493 1.40 16.56 17.30
C PRO A 493 -0.01 16.05 16.99
N LYS A 494 -0.85 16.93 16.44
CA LYS A 494 -2.26 16.62 16.19
C LYS A 494 -2.46 15.40 15.30
N GLU A 495 -1.54 15.08 14.40
CA GLU A 495 -1.61 13.94 13.47
C GLU A 495 -1.62 12.58 14.18
N GLN A 496 -1.26 12.54 15.48
CA GLN A 496 -1.37 11.36 16.32
C GLN A 496 -2.80 11.06 16.77
N LEU A 497 -3.75 11.99 16.61
CA LEU A 497 -5.13 11.79 17.09
C LEU A 497 -6.22 12.45 16.23
N PHE A 498 -5.90 13.48 15.47
CA PHE A 498 -6.86 14.33 14.77
C PHE A 498 -6.67 14.33 13.26
N LYS A 499 -7.79 14.25 12.55
CA LYS A 499 -7.84 14.28 11.06
C LYS A 499 -7.72 15.70 10.50
N LYS A 500 -7.92 16.72 11.34
CA LYS A 500 -7.91 18.15 10.98
C LYS A 500 -7.27 18.99 12.09
N SER A 501 -6.90 20.23 11.79
CA SER A 501 -6.39 21.16 12.80
C SER A 501 -7.49 21.54 13.80
N LEU A 502 -7.09 21.76 15.05
CA LEU A 502 -8.02 22.13 16.13
C LEU A 502 -8.42 23.60 15.98
N SER A 503 -9.66 23.92 16.37
CA SER A 503 -10.10 25.31 16.46
C SER A 503 -9.66 25.96 17.78
N GLN A 504 -9.58 27.30 17.77
CA GLN A 504 -9.27 28.14 18.94
C GLN A 504 -10.40 28.16 19.99
N GLN A 505 -11.52 27.48 19.74
CA GLN A 505 -12.60 27.35 20.73
C GLN A 505 -12.09 26.57 21.95
N SER A 506 -12.31 27.13 23.15
CA SER A 506 -11.87 26.53 24.43
C SER A 506 -12.53 25.19 24.72
N ILE A 507 -13.77 24.95 24.25
CA ILE A 507 -14.43 23.65 24.36
C ILE A 507 -15.38 23.39 23.19
N TYR A 508 -15.36 22.18 22.64
CA TYR A 508 -16.32 21.68 21.65
C TYR A 508 -16.25 20.14 21.53
N GLU A 509 -17.33 19.55 21.01
CA GLU A 509 -17.43 18.10 20.77
C GLU A 509 -16.54 17.69 19.58
N LEU A 510 -15.71 16.66 19.78
CA LEU A 510 -14.92 16.02 18.75
C LEU A 510 -15.73 14.90 18.11
N ARG A 511 -16.23 15.16 16.90
CA ARG A 511 -17.02 14.19 16.14
C ARG A 511 -16.13 13.18 15.39
N PRO A 512 -16.67 12.03 14.94
CA PRO A 512 -15.89 10.97 14.26
C PRO A 512 -15.10 11.41 13.01
N HIS A 513 -15.48 12.52 12.38
CA HIS A 513 -14.76 13.10 11.24
C HIS A 513 -13.55 13.96 11.63
N SER A 514 -13.39 14.30 12.91
CA SER A 514 -12.33 15.18 13.43
C SER A 514 -11.29 14.45 14.26
N ILE A 515 -11.70 13.40 14.97
CA ILE A 515 -10.83 12.53 15.76
C ILE A 515 -10.71 11.16 15.11
N ASP A 516 -9.58 10.51 15.32
CA ASP A 516 -9.31 9.13 14.96
C ASP A 516 -9.52 8.24 16.19
N LEU A 517 -10.58 7.42 16.17
CA LEU A 517 -10.99 6.60 17.31
C LEU A 517 -10.07 5.38 17.51
N GLU A 518 -9.49 4.86 16.42
CA GLU A 518 -8.55 3.75 16.49
C GLU A 518 -7.25 4.23 17.14
N LYS A 519 -6.72 5.39 16.70
CA LYS A 519 -5.57 6.02 17.37
C LYS A 519 -5.84 6.34 18.83
N LEU A 520 -7.05 6.82 19.16
CA LEU A 520 -7.42 7.06 20.55
C LEU A 520 -7.40 5.77 21.37
N ALA A 521 -7.93 4.66 20.83
CA ALA A 521 -7.91 3.37 21.48
C ALA A 521 -6.48 2.88 21.72
N ILE A 522 -5.60 3.00 20.71
CA ILE A 522 -4.17 2.66 20.81
C ILE A 522 -3.48 3.50 21.91
N LEU A 523 -3.71 4.82 21.94
CA LEU A 523 -3.13 5.70 22.96
C LEU A 523 -3.60 5.37 24.38
N LEU A 524 -4.84 4.88 24.53
CA LEU A 524 -5.43 4.53 25.82
C LEU A 524 -5.24 3.07 26.22
N ALA A 525 -4.76 2.21 25.33
CA ALA A 525 -4.49 0.81 25.61
C ALA A 525 -3.51 0.66 26.80
N PRO A 526 -3.76 -0.29 27.72
CA PRO A 526 -2.85 -0.55 28.84
C PRO A 526 -1.48 -0.95 28.30
N GLN A 527 -0.46 -0.18 28.64
CA GLN A 527 0.94 -0.53 28.39
C GLN A 527 1.37 -1.36 29.59
N ILE A 528 1.77 -2.60 29.36
CA ILE A 528 2.37 -3.46 30.38
C ILE A 528 3.69 -2.77 30.81
N ASP A 529 4.04 -2.82 32.10
CA ASP A 529 5.30 -2.34 32.70
C ASP A 529 6.57 -2.88 31.97
N SER A 530 6.81 -2.50 30.73
CA SER A 530 8.16 -2.35 30.23
C SER A 530 8.62 -0.95 30.64
N GLU A 531 9.85 -0.84 31.13
CA GLU A 531 10.57 0.42 31.07
C GLU A 531 10.26 1.04 29.71
N GLN A 532 9.86 2.31 29.67
CA GLN A 532 9.51 3.05 28.45
C GLN A 532 10.67 2.91 27.46
N GLU A 533 10.69 1.84 26.67
CA GLU A 533 11.71 1.61 25.67
C GLU A 533 11.50 2.75 24.68
N ASP A 534 12.54 3.54 24.47
CA ASP A 534 12.53 4.63 23.50
C ASP A 534 12.45 3.98 22.11
N LEU A 535 11.22 3.60 21.72
CA LEU A 535 10.92 2.84 20.52
C LEU A 535 11.48 3.57 19.29
N PRO A 536 12.02 2.85 18.29
CA PRO A 536 12.59 3.50 17.12
C PRO A 536 11.53 4.19 16.25
N TYR A 537 11.88 5.35 15.70
CA TYR A 537 11.10 6.09 14.70
C TYR A 537 11.93 6.21 13.42
N VAL A 538 11.30 6.15 12.24
CA VAL A 538 12.01 6.17 10.96
C VAL A 538 11.50 7.30 10.06
N VAL A 539 12.43 8.10 9.53
CA VAL A 539 12.16 9.09 8.48
C VAL A 539 12.75 8.58 7.18
N ILE A 540 11.88 8.29 6.21
CA ILE A 540 12.30 7.93 4.86
C ILE A 540 12.35 9.20 4.02
N ILE A 541 13.52 9.47 3.43
CA ILE A 541 13.77 10.61 2.54
C ILE A 541 14.10 10.08 1.14
N ASP A 542 13.07 10.00 0.31
CA ASP A 542 13.21 9.57 -1.07
C ASP A 542 13.87 10.67 -1.92
N GLU A 543 14.71 10.26 -2.87
CA GLU A 543 15.44 11.16 -3.79
C GLU A 543 16.24 12.25 -3.04
N ILE A 544 16.96 11.87 -1.98
CA ILE A 544 17.63 12.81 -1.07
C ILE A 544 18.60 13.77 -1.80
N ASN A 545 19.20 13.33 -2.91
CA ASN A 545 20.11 14.12 -3.73
C ASN A 545 19.41 15.17 -4.63
N ARG A 546 18.08 15.12 -4.81
CA ARG A 546 17.31 16.11 -5.59
C ARG A 546 17.12 17.44 -4.86
N GLY A 547 17.27 17.45 -3.53
CA GLY A 547 17.22 18.64 -2.70
C GLY A 547 18.61 19.21 -2.37
N ASN A 548 18.68 20.49 -2.00
CA ASN A 548 19.90 21.04 -1.40
C ASN A 548 19.95 20.63 0.08
N ILE A 549 20.51 19.45 0.35
CA ILE A 549 20.52 18.81 1.67
C ILE A 549 21.09 19.75 2.75
N SER A 550 22.21 20.44 2.48
CA SER A 550 22.82 21.38 3.43
C SER A 550 21.88 22.53 3.80
N ARG A 551 21.08 23.02 2.85
CA ARG A 551 20.08 24.07 3.11
C ARG A 551 18.84 23.52 3.82
N ILE A 552 18.41 22.29 3.50
CA ILE A 552 17.23 21.67 4.09
C ILE A 552 17.47 21.33 5.56
N PHE A 553 18.61 20.72 5.89
CA PHE A 553 18.97 20.40 7.28
C PHE A 553 19.49 21.62 8.06
N GLY A 554 20.03 22.64 7.38
CA GLY A 554 20.52 23.85 8.03
C GLY A 554 21.55 23.55 9.13
N GLU A 555 21.37 24.15 10.30
CA GLU A 555 22.22 23.91 11.48
C GLU A 555 22.10 22.51 12.09
N LEU A 556 21.05 21.75 11.76
CA LEU A 556 20.79 20.41 12.31
C LEU A 556 21.72 19.34 11.75
N ILE A 557 22.46 19.66 10.69
CA ILE A 557 23.43 18.73 10.08
C ILE A 557 24.42 18.18 11.11
N THR A 558 24.77 18.95 12.14
CA THR A 558 25.67 18.52 13.22
C THR A 558 24.97 17.58 14.20
N LEU A 559 23.67 17.77 14.41
CA LEU A 559 22.87 16.97 15.35
C LEU A 559 22.51 15.58 14.80
N LEU A 560 22.79 15.32 13.52
CA LEU A 560 22.62 13.99 12.93
C LEU A 560 23.67 12.99 13.42
N GLU A 561 24.84 13.46 13.86
CA GLU A 561 25.93 12.60 14.35
C GLU A 561 25.47 11.82 15.59
N PRO A 562 25.67 10.48 15.67
CA PRO A 562 25.18 9.65 16.77
C PRO A 562 25.56 10.17 18.17
N ASP A 563 26.79 10.67 18.33
CA ASP A 563 27.27 11.18 19.62
C ASP A 563 26.71 12.56 19.99
N LYS A 564 26.06 13.26 19.05
CA LYS A 564 25.47 14.60 19.23
C LYS A 564 23.97 14.58 19.47
N ARG A 565 23.34 13.42 19.33
CA ARG A 565 21.91 13.24 19.55
C ARG A 565 21.57 13.27 21.05
N LYS A 566 20.33 13.63 21.37
CA LYS A 566 19.80 13.61 22.73
C LYS A 566 19.87 12.17 23.25
N GLY A 567 20.37 11.97 24.47
CA GLY A 567 20.63 10.65 25.04
C GLY A 567 22.10 10.21 24.96
N ALA A 568 22.86 10.76 24.00
CA ALA A 568 24.29 10.44 23.85
C ALA A 568 25.21 11.24 24.81
N GLU A 569 26.43 10.75 25.00
CA GLU A 569 27.44 11.35 25.91
C GLU A 569 27.77 12.82 25.55
N ASN A 570 27.84 13.14 24.25
CA ASN A 570 28.17 14.48 23.75
C ASN A 570 26.97 15.20 23.13
N ALA A 571 25.77 14.95 23.66
CA ALA A 571 24.51 15.52 23.16
C ALA A 571 24.60 17.05 22.97
N LEU A 572 24.09 17.52 21.83
CA LEU A 572 24.03 18.93 21.48
C LEU A 572 22.60 19.34 21.17
N SER A 573 22.29 20.61 21.43
CA SER A 573 21.02 21.23 21.05
C SER A 573 21.29 22.57 20.37
N THR A 574 20.41 22.98 19.47
CA THR A 574 20.47 24.29 18.82
C THR A 574 19.17 25.07 19.02
N MET A 575 19.24 26.39 18.89
CA MET A 575 18.05 27.24 18.88
C MET A 575 17.56 27.41 17.46
N LEU A 576 16.32 27.02 17.19
CA LEU A 576 15.71 27.12 15.86
C LEU A 576 15.43 28.60 15.49
N PRO A 577 15.54 28.97 14.20
CA PRO A 577 15.59 30.35 13.78
C PRO A 577 14.22 31.03 13.75
N TYR A 578 13.13 30.29 13.51
CA TYR A 578 11.79 30.85 13.42
C TYR A 578 11.07 30.79 14.78
N SER A 579 10.98 29.61 15.40
CA SER A 579 10.26 29.43 16.67
C SER A 579 11.05 29.89 17.90
N LYS A 580 12.39 30.03 17.77
CA LYS A 580 13.32 30.29 18.89
C LYS A 580 13.33 29.19 19.96
N ARG A 581 12.76 28.02 19.67
CA ARG A 581 12.79 26.85 20.56
C ARG A 581 14.16 26.20 20.53
N ILE A 582 14.56 25.60 21.65
CA ILE A 582 15.72 24.70 21.70
C ILE A 582 15.29 23.35 21.12
N PHE A 583 16.11 22.79 20.23
CA PHE A 583 15.84 21.53 19.55
C PHE A 583 17.08 20.63 19.55
N SER A 584 16.85 19.34 19.70
CA SER A 584 17.84 18.26 19.59
C SER A 584 17.23 17.11 18.78
N VAL A 585 18.07 16.31 18.13
CA VAL A 585 17.62 15.08 17.46
C VAL A 585 17.70 13.92 18.45
N PRO A 586 16.64 13.12 18.64
CA PRO A 586 16.67 11.95 19.51
C PRO A 586 17.57 10.82 18.99
N ASP A 587 18.10 10.00 19.88
CA ASP A 587 18.89 8.82 19.54
C ASP A 587 18.04 7.66 18.98
N ASN A 588 16.72 7.65 19.22
CA ASN A 588 15.76 6.69 18.65
C ASN A 588 15.16 7.09 17.29
N VAL A 589 15.63 8.16 16.62
CA VAL A 589 15.12 8.59 15.30
C VAL A 589 16.06 8.21 14.15
N PHE A 590 15.69 7.25 13.33
CA PHE A 590 16.48 6.80 12.19
C PHE A 590 16.13 7.60 10.93
N ILE A 591 17.13 7.88 10.10
CA ILE A 591 16.98 8.54 8.81
C ILE A 591 17.41 7.56 7.72
N LEU A 592 16.50 7.28 6.80
CA LEU A 592 16.70 6.37 5.68
C LEU A 592 16.50 7.10 4.36
N GLY A 593 17.58 7.40 3.66
CA GLY A 593 17.53 8.07 2.36
C GLY A 593 17.55 7.09 1.19
N THR A 594 16.94 7.47 0.07
CA THR A 594 17.22 6.84 -1.24
C THR A 594 17.93 7.83 -2.16
N MET A 595 18.82 7.32 -3.00
CA MET A 595 19.56 8.13 -3.97
C MET A 595 19.70 7.37 -5.30
N ASN A 596 19.31 8.00 -6.40
CA ASN A 596 19.68 7.51 -7.73
C ASN A 596 21.07 8.00 -8.09
N SER A 597 22.00 7.06 -8.27
CA SER A 597 23.40 7.38 -8.54
C SER A 597 23.68 7.87 -9.96
N ALA A 598 22.81 7.53 -10.92
CA ALA A 598 22.93 7.95 -12.32
C ALA A 598 22.72 9.48 -12.51
N ASP A 599 22.02 10.13 -11.57
CA ASP A 599 21.65 11.54 -11.64
C ASP A 599 22.84 12.46 -11.30
N ARG A 600 23.81 12.57 -12.22
CA ARG A 600 25.00 13.42 -12.08
C ARG A 600 24.72 14.92 -12.16
N SER A 601 23.52 15.33 -12.58
CA SER A 601 23.09 16.73 -12.74
C SER A 601 22.60 17.38 -11.44
N LEU A 602 22.45 16.60 -10.37
CA LEU A 602 21.93 17.03 -9.08
C LEU A 602 23.03 17.50 -8.12
N ALA A 603 22.63 18.16 -7.03
CA ALA A 603 23.56 18.72 -6.04
C ALA A 603 24.50 17.61 -5.53
N GLN A 604 25.79 17.72 -5.80
CA GLN A 604 26.77 16.80 -5.23
C GLN A 604 26.66 16.85 -3.71
N MET A 605 26.47 15.68 -3.08
CA MET A 605 26.48 15.61 -1.62
C MET A 605 27.82 16.10 -1.09
N ASP A 606 27.79 17.11 -0.22
CA ASP A 606 28.98 17.62 0.43
C ASP A 606 29.65 16.51 1.26
N LEU A 607 30.98 16.54 1.36
CA LEU A 607 31.79 15.64 2.17
C LEU A 607 31.32 15.63 3.64
N ALA A 608 30.84 16.77 4.12
CA ALA A 608 30.27 16.90 5.46
C ALA A 608 28.98 16.09 5.66
N LEU A 609 28.17 15.87 4.62
CA LEU A 609 27.01 14.98 4.70
C LEU A 609 27.43 13.53 4.56
N ARG A 610 28.35 13.24 3.63
CA ARG A 610 28.80 11.88 3.37
C ARG A 610 29.37 11.18 4.63
N ARG A 611 30.03 11.93 5.52
CA ARG A 611 30.56 11.38 6.79
C ARG A 611 29.51 11.07 7.87
N ARG A 612 28.25 11.46 7.66
CA ARG A 612 27.15 11.36 8.64
C ARG A 612 26.11 10.32 8.28
N PHE A 613 26.21 9.76 7.09
CA PHE A 613 25.33 8.71 6.57
C PHE A 613 26.18 7.52 6.18
N ASN A 614 25.72 6.32 6.51
CA ASN A 614 26.21 5.10 5.91
C ASN A 614 25.62 4.94 4.50
N PHE A 615 26.43 4.55 3.52
CA PHE A 615 25.97 4.36 2.14
C PHE A 615 25.88 2.87 1.85
N ILE A 616 24.68 2.42 1.52
CA ILE A 616 24.37 1.03 1.18
C ILE A 616 24.15 0.98 -0.33
N GLU A 617 25.06 0.31 -1.04
CA GLU A 617 24.99 0.17 -2.49
C GLU A 617 23.96 -0.91 -2.87
N MET A 618 22.94 -0.53 -3.64
CA MET A 618 21.88 -1.40 -4.15
C MET A 618 22.14 -1.66 -5.63
N ALA A 619 22.95 -2.68 -5.92
CA ALA A 619 23.24 -3.12 -7.28
C ALA A 619 22.02 -3.83 -7.92
N PRO A 620 21.94 -3.90 -9.26
CA PRO A 620 21.03 -4.82 -9.92
C PRO A 620 21.28 -6.26 -9.50
N ILE A 621 20.20 -7.03 -9.40
CA ILE A 621 20.19 -8.45 -9.03
C ILE A 621 19.48 -9.19 -10.16
N PRO A 622 20.17 -9.52 -11.26
CA PRO A 622 19.57 -10.27 -12.37
C PRO A 622 19.01 -11.63 -11.94
N GLU A 623 19.60 -12.25 -10.93
CA GLU A 623 19.28 -13.59 -10.40
C GLU A 623 17.83 -13.70 -9.95
N LEU A 624 17.22 -12.60 -9.49
CA LEU A 624 15.77 -12.52 -9.20
C LEU A 624 14.89 -12.93 -10.40
N LEU A 625 15.43 -12.91 -11.62
CA LEU A 625 14.75 -13.16 -12.88
C LEU A 625 15.14 -14.52 -13.50
N ASP A 626 15.82 -15.40 -12.77
CA ASP A 626 16.33 -16.68 -13.27
C ASP A 626 15.24 -17.58 -13.87
N GLU A 627 14.05 -17.54 -13.29
CA GLU A 627 12.88 -18.33 -13.74
C GLU A 627 12.12 -17.70 -14.92
N ILE A 628 12.58 -16.54 -15.43
CA ILE A 628 11.88 -15.81 -16.49
C ILE A 628 12.56 -16.07 -17.85
N TYR A 629 11.84 -16.78 -18.72
CA TYR A 629 12.25 -17.03 -20.11
C TYR A 629 11.26 -16.42 -21.10
N VAL A 630 11.78 -15.67 -22.07
CA VAL A 630 10.98 -15.12 -23.18
C VAL A 630 11.69 -15.41 -24.49
N HIS A 631 10.98 -15.95 -25.48
CA HIS A 631 11.57 -16.45 -26.73
C HIS A 631 12.71 -17.49 -26.53
N GLY A 632 12.71 -18.21 -25.40
CA GLY A 632 13.80 -19.13 -25.03
C GLY A 632 15.11 -18.42 -24.64
N VAL A 633 15.03 -17.15 -24.26
CA VAL A 633 16.15 -16.35 -23.72
C VAL A 633 15.91 -16.14 -22.23
N SER A 634 16.92 -16.45 -21.40
CA SER A 634 16.91 -16.10 -19.98
C SER A 634 16.95 -14.59 -19.81
N ILE A 635 15.97 -14.02 -19.11
CA ILE A 635 15.92 -12.57 -18.84
C ILE A 635 17.02 -12.16 -17.85
N SER A 636 17.38 -13.03 -16.90
CA SER A 636 18.51 -12.85 -16.00
C SER A 636 19.82 -12.67 -16.79
N GLU A 637 20.17 -13.62 -17.67
CA GLU A 637 21.38 -13.53 -18.51
C GLU A 637 21.36 -12.31 -19.44
N LEU A 638 20.20 -12.02 -20.04
CA LEU A 638 20.03 -10.87 -20.92
C LEU A 638 20.32 -9.55 -20.19
N LEU A 639 19.80 -9.39 -18.98
CA LEU A 639 20.01 -8.20 -18.16
C LEU A 639 21.48 -8.09 -17.74
N ASP A 640 22.08 -9.19 -17.30
CA ASP A 640 23.49 -9.23 -16.90
C ASP A 640 24.42 -8.81 -18.06
N ILE A 641 24.27 -9.39 -19.25
CA ILE A 641 25.08 -9.03 -20.42
C ILE A 641 24.90 -7.57 -20.84
N ILE A 642 23.66 -7.05 -20.79
CA ILE A 642 23.40 -5.63 -21.05
C ILE A 642 24.14 -4.77 -20.01
N ASN A 643 24.09 -5.15 -18.74
CA ASN A 643 24.73 -4.42 -17.64
C ASN A 643 26.26 -4.45 -17.72
N GLN A 644 26.88 -5.59 -18.05
CA GLN A 644 28.33 -5.68 -18.28
C GLN A 644 28.78 -4.72 -19.38
N ARG A 645 28.00 -4.60 -20.48
CA ARG A 645 28.31 -3.66 -21.57
C ARG A 645 28.12 -2.22 -21.15
N ILE A 646 27.07 -1.90 -20.41
CA ILE A 646 26.86 -0.54 -19.88
C ILE A 646 27.96 -0.17 -18.90
N GLU A 647 28.34 -1.07 -17.98
CA GLU A 647 29.41 -0.85 -17.02
C GLU A 647 30.74 -0.57 -17.73
N ALA A 648 31.08 -1.34 -18.77
CA ALA A 648 32.29 -1.12 -19.56
C ALA A 648 32.31 0.26 -20.27
N LEU A 649 31.13 0.80 -20.63
CA LEU A 649 31.01 2.05 -21.40
C LEU A 649 30.80 3.30 -20.54
N LEU A 650 30.06 3.20 -19.43
CA LEU A 650 29.60 4.31 -18.59
C LEU A 650 29.93 4.13 -17.10
N GLY A 651 30.15 2.89 -16.65
CA GLY A 651 30.39 2.51 -15.26
C GLY A 651 29.14 1.99 -14.54
N ARG A 652 29.37 1.35 -13.39
CA ARG A 652 28.37 0.64 -12.57
C ARG A 652 27.11 1.45 -12.20
N GLU A 653 27.24 2.77 -12.04
CA GLU A 653 26.13 3.64 -11.61
C GLU A 653 25.02 3.78 -12.67
N TYR A 654 25.28 3.33 -13.91
CA TYR A 654 24.36 3.37 -15.05
C TYR A 654 23.75 1.99 -15.38
N MET A 655 24.03 0.95 -14.61
CA MET A 655 23.42 -0.35 -14.88
C MET A 655 21.88 -0.27 -14.76
N ILE A 656 21.19 -1.17 -15.43
CA ILE A 656 19.73 -1.28 -15.42
C ILE A 656 19.32 -2.25 -14.31
N GLY A 657 18.42 -1.82 -13.43
CA GLY A 657 17.91 -2.68 -12.36
C GLY A 657 16.86 -3.70 -12.83
N HIS A 658 16.71 -4.79 -12.07
CA HIS A 658 15.76 -5.88 -12.35
C HIS A 658 14.29 -5.45 -12.34
N SER A 659 13.92 -4.34 -11.67
CA SER A 659 12.52 -3.95 -11.53
C SER A 659 11.84 -3.58 -12.84
N TYR A 660 12.61 -3.28 -13.89
CA TYR A 660 12.08 -3.08 -15.24
C TYR A 660 11.43 -4.34 -15.80
N PHE A 661 11.91 -5.52 -15.38
CA PHE A 661 11.55 -6.84 -15.88
C PHE A 661 10.67 -7.63 -14.90
N ILE A 662 10.61 -7.26 -13.61
CA ILE A 662 9.74 -7.91 -12.62
C ILE A 662 8.29 -8.03 -13.10
N THR A 663 7.76 -7.06 -13.86
CA THR A 663 6.37 -7.12 -14.36
C THR A 663 6.09 -8.26 -15.34
N LEU A 664 7.14 -8.91 -15.87
CA LEU A 664 7.00 -10.11 -16.70
C LEU A 664 6.42 -11.27 -15.89
N LYS A 665 6.71 -11.31 -14.58
CA LYS A 665 6.16 -12.31 -13.66
C LYS A 665 4.63 -12.29 -13.59
N ASP A 666 4.07 -11.08 -13.71
CA ASP A 666 2.62 -10.85 -13.64
C ASP A 666 1.94 -11.03 -15.01
N SER A 667 2.70 -11.30 -16.07
CA SER A 667 2.19 -11.42 -17.44
C SER A 667 1.78 -12.85 -17.74
N ASP A 668 0.65 -13.03 -18.43
CA ASP A 668 0.25 -14.33 -18.95
C ASP A 668 1.30 -14.85 -19.95
N VAL A 669 1.49 -16.18 -20.01
CA VAL A 669 2.47 -16.81 -20.91
C VAL A 669 2.28 -16.37 -22.37
N ASP A 670 1.02 -16.21 -22.80
CA ASP A 670 0.65 -15.76 -24.14
C ASP A 670 0.95 -14.26 -24.40
N GLU A 671 1.18 -13.47 -23.35
CA GLU A 671 1.46 -12.02 -23.43
C GLU A 671 2.92 -11.66 -23.14
N LEU A 672 3.75 -12.60 -22.64
CA LEU A 672 5.15 -12.37 -22.26
C LEU A 672 5.98 -11.70 -23.35
N GLU A 673 5.84 -12.15 -24.59
CA GLU A 673 6.58 -11.61 -25.73
C GLU A 673 6.23 -10.14 -25.98
N SER A 674 4.92 -9.82 -25.93
CA SER A 674 4.43 -8.44 -26.07
C SER A 674 4.80 -7.58 -24.87
N ALA A 675 4.84 -8.15 -23.67
CA ALA A 675 5.27 -7.46 -22.46
C ALA A 675 6.76 -7.10 -22.53
N LEU A 676 7.63 -8.03 -22.94
CA LEU A 676 9.06 -7.78 -23.16
C LEU A 676 9.28 -6.73 -24.26
N ALA A 677 8.56 -6.84 -25.37
CA ALA A 677 8.57 -5.84 -26.44
C ALA A 677 8.22 -4.45 -25.91
N GLY A 678 7.19 -4.36 -25.06
CA GLY A 678 6.79 -3.12 -24.39
C GLY A 678 7.86 -2.57 -23.45
N ILE A 679 8.52 -3.43 -22.66
CA ILE A 679 9.63 -3.04 -21.77
C ILE A 679 10.78 -2.45 -22.60
N PHE A 680 11.20 -3.12 -23.66
CA PHE A 680 12.28 -2.64 -24.50
C PHE A 680 11.93 -1.32 -25.19
N LYS A 681 10.77 -1.25 -25.83
CA LYS A 681 10.33 -0.10 -26.61
C LYS A 681 10.09 1.15 -25.77
N HIS A 682 9.50 0.99 -24.59
CA HIS A 682 9.01 2.12 -23.79
C HIS A 682 9.88 2.43 -22.57
N LYS A 683 10.75 1.51 -22.13
CA LYS A 683 11.59 1.70 -20.95
C LYS A 683 13.09 1.59 -21.29
N ILE A 684 13.55 0.47 -21.84
CA ILE A 684 15.00 0.22 -22.03
C ILE A 684 15.60 1.12 -23.11
N ILE A 685 15.01 1.20 -24.31
CA ILE A 685 15.55 2.05 -25.39
C ILE A 685 15.57 3.53 -24.98
N PRO A 686 14.47 4.12 -24.45
CA PRO A 686 14.50 5.50 -23.95
C PRO A 686 15.55 5.73 -22.85
N LEU A 687 15.73 4.79 -21.93
CA LEU A 687 16.76 4.89 -20.88
C LEU A 687 18.18 4.91 -21.47
N LEU A 688 18.46 4.02 -22.43
CA LEU A 688 19.74 4.01 -23.14
C LEU A 688 19.96 5.31 -23.93
N GLN A 689 18.92 5.89 -24.53
CA GLN A 689 19.02 7.20 -25.18
C GLN A 689 19.45 8.30 -24.20
N GLU A 690 18.89 8.30 -22.99
CA GLU A 690 19.26 9.26 -21.95
C GLU A 690 20.71 9.05 -21.48
N TYR A 691 21.09 7.80 -21.19
CA TYR A 691 22.44 7.46 -20.72
C TYR A 691 23.54 7.80 -21.73
N PHE A 692 23.27 7.56 -23.00
CA PHE A 692 24.23 7.77 -24.08
C PHE A 692 24.04 9.12 -24.80
N PHE A 693 23.14 9.99 -24.33
CA PHE A 693 22.82 11.29 -24.95
C PHE A 693 22.54 11.18 -26.47
N ASP A 694 21.69 10.23 -26.83
CA ASP A 694 21.38 9.85 -28.23
C ASP A 694 22.60 9.38 -29.06
N ASP A 695 23.69 8.89 -28.44
CA ASP A 695 24.76 8.17 -29.14
C ASP A 695 24.30 6.75 -29.53
N TRP A 696 23.52 6.71 -30.62
CA TRP A 696 22.92 5.49 -31.18
C TRP A 696 23.93 4.39 -31.52
N GLU A 697 25.18 4.74 -31.78
CA GLU A 697 26.19 3.72 -32.10
C GLU A 697 26.60 2.95 -30.83
N ARG A 698 26.74 3.63 -29.69
CA ARG A 698 26.97 2.97 -28.40
C ARG A 698 25.77 2.18 -27.94
N ILE A 699 24.54 2.68 -28.17
CA ILE A 699 23.31 1.93 -27.91
C ILE A 699 23.31 0.62 -28.72
N ARG A 700 23.72 0.66 -29.99
CA ARG A 700 23.88 -0.56 -30.80
C ARG A 700 24.89 -1.53 -30.21
N TRP A 701 26.02 -1.04 -29.67
CA TRP A 701 27.01 -1.89 -29.01
C TRP A 701 26.45 -2.59 -27.77
N VAL A 702 25.70 -1.87 -26.93
CA VAL A 702 25.02 -2.45 -25.74
C VAL A 702 24.06 -3.56 -26.16
N LEU A 703 23.30 -3.35 -27.22
CA LEU A 703 22.32 -4.32 -27.74
C LEU A 703 22.94 -5.37 -28.68
N ASN A 704 24.24 -5.30 -28.96
CA ASN A 704 24.95 -6.14 -29.95
C ASN A 704 24.43 -6.05 -31.40
N ASP A 705 23.78 -4.96 -31.78
CA ASP A 705 23.17 -4.79 -33.12
C ASP A 705 24.20 -4.73 -34.26
N GLN A 706 25.49 -4.56 -33.97
CA GLN A 706 26.55 -4.63 -35.00
C GLN A 706 26.81 -6.04 -35.51
N ASN A 707 26.39 -7.06 -34.77
CA ASN A 707 26.61 -8.47 -35.07
C ASN A 707 25.32 -9.21 -35.48
N LYS A 708 24.19 -8.50 -35.58
CA LYS A 708 22.89 -9.05 -35.97
C LYS A 708 22.58 -8.77 -37.43
N GLU A 709 21.72 -9.60 -38.01
CA GLU A 709 21.07 -9.29 -39.29
C GLU A 709 20.19 -8.04 -39.17
N SER A 710 19.98 -7.34 -40.29
CA SER A 710 19.35 -6.00 -40.28
C SER A 710 17.92 -5.98 -39.73
N ASP A 711 17.19 -7.09 -39.83
CA ASP A 711 15.82 -7.27 -39.33
C ASP A 711 15.77 -7.61 -37.83
N ALA A 712 16.86 -8.15 -37.27
CA ALA A 712 17.05 -8.42 -35.85
C ALA A 712 17.74 -7.26 -35.08
N CYS A 713 18.22 -6.23 -35.78
CA CYS A 713 18.75 -5.03 -35.13
C CYS A 713 17.62 -4.19 -34.52
N PHE A 714 17.69 -3.84 -33.23
CA PHE A 714 16.77 -2.88 -32.62
C PHE A 714 16.98 -1.46 -33.17
N VAL A 715 18.22 -1.11 -33.46
CA VAL A 715 18.63 0.17 -34.05
C VAL A 715 19.40 -0.08 -35.35
N THR A 716 18.88 0.45 -36.45
CA THR A 716 19.46 0.32 -37.80
C THR A 716 20.13 1.62 -38.24
N ARG A 717 21.15 1.50 -39.10
CA ARG A 717 21.83 2.65 -39.73
C ARG A 717 21.12 3.05 -41.03
N GLY A 718 21.04 4.35 -41.27
CA GLY A 718 20.50 4.93 -42.50
C GLY A 718 19.06 5.45 -42.39
N GLY A 719 18.49 5.82 -43.53
CA GLY A 719 17.10 6.28 -43.61
C GLY A 719 16.35 5.63 -44.77
N GLN A 720 15.03 5.81 -44.82
CA GLN A 720 14.16 5.24 -45.88
C GLN A 720 14.68 5.50 -47.30
N GLU A 721 15.22 6.70 -47.52
CA GLU A 721 15.85 7.07 -48.79
C GLU A 721 17.38 7.11 -48.65
N SER A 722 18.06 6.58 -49.66
CA SER A 722 19.52 6.63 -49.73
C SER A 722 20.02 8.07 -49.84
N LEU A 723 21.22 8.37 -49.32
CA LEU A 723 21.82 9.70 -49.49
C LEU A 723 22.00 10.07 -50.98
N LEU A 724 22.20 9.06 -51.84
CA LEU A 724 22.27 9.23 -53.29
C LEU A 724 20.94 9.74 -53.85
N THR A 725 19.81 9.19 -53.40
CA THR A 725 18.47 9.64 -53.81
C THR A 725 18.19 11.06 -53.32
N LEU A 726 18.58 11.38 -52.08
CA LEU A 726 18.27 12.67 -51.45
C LEU A 726 19.12 13.83 -51.99
N PHE A 727 20.41 13.59 -52.26
CA PHE A 727 21.37 14.66 -52.53
C PHE A 727 22.14 14.48 -53.86
N GLY A 728 21.91 13.39 -54.59
CA GLY A 728 22.66 13.07 -55.82
C GLY A 728 24.10 12.61 -55.58
N ALA A 729 24.81 12.22 -56.64
CA ALA A 729 26.09 11.52 -56.54
C ALA A 729 27.28 12.36 -56.04
N GLU A 730 27.30 13.68 -56.31
CA GLU A 730 28.41 14.53 -55.89
C GLU A 730 28.37 14.85 -54.39
N ILE A 731 27.19 15.17 -53.85
CA ILE A 731 27.01 15.51 -52.45
C ILE A 731 27.03 14.25 -51.57
N SER A 732 26.38 13.16 -52.00
CA SER A 732 26.33 11.92 -51.21
C SER A 732 27.71 11.31 -50.90
N LYS A 733 28.68 11.42 -51.81
CA LYS A 733 30.06 10.93 -51.59
C LYS A 733 30.82 11.70 -50.51
N GLN A 734 30.38 12.89 -50.15
CA GLN A 734 31.01 13.74 -49.13
C GLN A 734 30.37 13.58 -47.75
N LEU A 735 29.26 12.85 -47.67
CA LEU A 735 28.47 12.68 -46.45
C LEU A 735 28.66 11.27 -45.89
N SER A 736 28.93 11.18 -44.59
CA SER A 736 28.71 9.97 -43.81
C SER A 736 27.23 9.91 -43.40
N ASP A 737 26.50 8.82 -43.66
CA ASP A 737 25.14 8.70 -43.13
C ASP A 737 25.20 8.57 -41.60
N ARG A 738 24.67 9.58 -40.91
CA ARG A 738 24.62 9.64 -39.44
C ARG A 738 23.21 9.38 -38.91
N ARG A 739 22.28 9.00 -39.78
CA ARG A 739 20.90 8.72 -39.40
C ARG A 739 20.83 7.32 -38.79
N TYR A 740 20.09 7.23 -37.71
CA TYR A 740 19.71 5.96 -37.07
C TYR A 740 18.19 5.91 -36.97
N ARG A 741 17.65 4.69 -36.94
CA ARG A 741 16.22 4.45 -36.75
C ARG A 741 16.00 3.25 -35.85
N ILE A 742 15.01 3.37 -34.98
CA ILE A 742 14.45 2.23 -34.26
C ILE A 742 13.73 1.34 -35.28
N ASN A 743 14.00 0.04 -35.23
CA ASN A 743 13.32 -0.98 -36.01
C ASN A 743 12.17 -1.56 -35.19
N ASP A 744 10.95 -1.09 -35.42
CA ASP A 744 9.76 -1.57 -34.70
C ASP A 744 9.53 -3.09 -34.87
N GLY A 745 9.99 -3.68 -35.98
CA GLY A 745 9.87 -5.11 -36.22
C GLY A 745 10.74 -5.96 -35.28
N ALA A 746 11.89 -5.42 -34.82
CA ALA A 746 12.81 -6.15 -33.96
C ALA A 746 12.22 -6.45 -32.57
N PHE A 747 11.30 -5.63 -32.07
CA PHE A 747 10.68 -5.86 -30.75
C PHE A 747 9.86 -7.15 -30.70
N ASN A 748 9.36 -7.64 -31.83
CA ASN A 748 8.63 -8.91 -31.93
C ASN A 748 9.48 -10.00 -32.60
N ASN A 749 10.80 -9.80 -32.72
CA ASN A 749 11.71 -10.74 -33.37
C ASN A 749 12.54 -11.47 -32.30
N PRO A 750 12.34 -12.80 -32.11
CA PRO A 750 13.13 -13.61 -31.19
C PRO A 750 14.65 -13.48 -31.37
N GLU A 751 15.11 -13.40 -32.62
CA GLU A 751 16.54 -13.30 -32.95
C GLU A 751 17.14 -11.96 -32.51
N ALA A 752 16.32 -10.91 -32.36
CA ALA A 752 16.79 -9.63 -31.85
C ALA A 752 17.24 -9.75 -30.39
N TYR A 753 16.51 -10.51 -29.57
CA TYR A 753 16.82 -10.76 -28.16
C TYR A 753 17.94 -11.80 -27.99
N ARG A 754 17.87 -12.94 -28.70
CA ARG A 754 18.95 -13.95 -28.70
C ARG A 754 20.29 -13.35 -29.11
N GLY A 755 20.27 -12.50 -30.13
CA GLY A 755 21.46 -11.79 -30.60
C GLY A 755 22.09 -10.86 -29.57
N ILE A 756 21.39 -10.48 -28.48
CA ILE A 756 22.00 -9.70 -27.38
C ILE A 756 23.04 -10.54 -26.65
N LEU A 757 22.77 -11.82 -26.38
CA LEU A 757 23.70 -12.72 -25.69
C LEU A 757 24.95 -13.00 -26.52
N GLY A 758 24.83 -12.91 -27.85
CA GLY A 758 25.88 -13.26 -28.81
C GLY A 758 25.67 -14.65 -29.40
N ALA A 759 26.43 -15.02 -30.43
CA ALA A 759 26.48 -16.41 -30.85
C ALA A 759 27.23 -17.16 -29.73
N GLY A 760 26.53 -18.06 -29.03
CA GLY A 760 27.20 -18.98 -28.11
C GLY A 760 28.35 -19.66 -28.85
N GLU A 761 29.51 -19.73 -28.22
CA GLU A 761 30.57 -20.64 -28.64
C GLU A 761 30.02 -22.06 -28.47
N ASP A 762 29.38 -22.59 -29.51
CA ASP A 762 29.32 -24.04 -29.71
C ASP A 762 30.76 -24.53 -29.98
N GLU A 763 31.54 -24.78 -28.92
CA GLU A 763 32.74 -25.64 -28.94
C GLU A 763 32.55 -26.90 -28.10
#